data_AF-A0A0G4KQB8-F1
#
_entry.id   AF-A0A0G4KQB8-F1
#
_cell.length_a   1.000
_cell.length_b   1.000
_cell.length_c   1.000
_cell.angle_alpha   90.00
_cell.angle_beta   90.00
_cell.angle_gamma   90.00
#
_symmetry.space_group_name_H-M   'P 1'
#
loop_
_entity.id
_entity.type
_entity.pdbx_description
1 polymer ?
#
loop_
_entity_poly.entity_id
_entity_poly.type
_entity_poly.pdbx_seq_one_letter_code
_entity_poly.pdbx_strand_id
1 'polypeptide(L)'
;PHVGHMYTMILADSLKRWQTLRGRNALYCTGTDEHGMKVQRAAAKQGIPPKAFCDSNADKFRQLAAACGIDNDFFVRTTDADHMDAVQHFWHLLRAGGHVYESTHSGWYCVSDECFYAEDEVERAIVPQTGRTIMASTATGSEVEWTEEKNYHFRMKAMRDRLLQFYDDNPDWIVPRARMNEVVSWVRHNLEDLSISRPVSRLDWGIRVPDDPSQTIYVWVDALINYLTKAGFPAWAPGEEHRGGWPADVHVIGKDIVRFHGVYWPALLLAVGLPPPKQLLSHAHWTLGKKKMSKSVGNVVNPFQAIERWDLDTMRYFMLRDGGLENDADYENRFIFARYEKDLQWTLGNALSRITRSTKWNVADAVRWARDQQAAAHGAEAEASADAPQGRLRRLAALVDETPRVMAAAMETDLNPSTAIKAAMTLLVEANKFIADSAPWDTTKVPSDAARNEIVFHAAEALRVAGLVLQPFMPGKMGEMLDILGVQPARRTFAYATFGGDVERMRLNEKTAIATPQVTLVPYEARHVAKYHRWMSDPDIQVATASDPLSLEEEYENQASWRTADDKLTFIICRPLAAGAASTEIAAGTADHEDAMVGDVNFFLYPHDDDDDEEGKDEGSAEPPDFVGEIDVMVAEKGDRGRGVGFGAVSALMEYVLRHVEGILREHGPRSGTRVPRLRGLMAKIQAGNDKSIALFKRAGFTQKGGVNYFGEMEMVLDRFEERMRSGELTWRAELEETYRELVYAA
;
A
#
# COMPACT_ATOMS: atom_id res chain seq x y z
N PRO A 1 -8.43 11.64 21.74
CA PRO A 1 -7.44 10.63 21.27
C PRO A 1 -6.12 10.78 22.04
N HIS A 2 -5.33 9.71 22.14
CA HIS A 2 -3.96 9.71 22.69
C HIS A 2 -3.15 8.56 22.06
N VAL A 3 -1.83 8.48 22.31
CA VAL A 3 -0.96 7.45 21.69
C VAL A 3 -1.41 6.00 21.88
N GLY A 4 -2.06 5.65 22.99
CA GLY A 4 -2.68 4.32 23.13
C GLY A 4 -3.72 3.98 22.04
N HIS A 5 -4.56 4.95 21.64
CA HIS A 5 -5.52 4.76 20.55
C HIS A 5 -4.81 4.69 19.19
N MET A 6 -3.82 5.56 18.99
CA MET A 6 -2.95 5.53 17.80
C MET A 6 -2.28 4.17 17.65
N TYR A 7 -1.82 3.54 18.74
CA TYR A 7 -1.19 2.23 18.69
C TYR A 7 -2.14 1.16 18.18
N THR A 8 -3.33 1.04 18.77
CA THR A 8 -4.33 0.06 18.34
C THR A 8 -4.70 0.26 16.87
N MET A 9 -4.86 1.52 16.44
CA MET A 9 -5.16 1.86 15.05
C MET A 9 -4.04 1.43 14.09
N ILE A 10 -2.79 1.77 14.40
CA ILE A 10 -1.62 1.43 13.58
C ILE A 10 -1.39 -0.08 13.55
N LEU A 11 -1.58 -0.77 14.68
CA LEU A 11 -1.42 -2.22 14.77
C LEU A 11 -2.43 -2.94 13.86
N ALA A 12 -3.71 -2.59 13.95
CA ALA A 12 -4.74 -3.16 13.08
C ALA A 12 -4.52 -2.82 11.59
N ASP A 13 -4.15 -1.57 11.28
CA ASP A 13 -3.84 -1.13 9.93
C ASP A 13 -2.64 -1.88 9.34
N SER A 14 -1.60 -2.18 10.14
CA SER A 14 -0.46 -2.98 9.70
C SER A 14 -0.85 -4.42 9.32
N LEU A 15 -1.82 -5.01 10.03
CA LEU A 15 -2.36 -6.33 9.71
C LEU A 15 -3.19 -6.27 8.42
N LYS A 16 -4.06 -5.26 8.25
CA LYS A 16 -4.81 -5.04 6.99
C LYS A 16 -3.86 -4.92 5.80
N ARG A 17 -2.89 -4.00 5.89
CA ARG A 17 -1.91 -3.74 4.83
C ARG A 17 -1.06 -4.97 4.51
N TRP A 18 -0.74 -5.80 5.51
CA TRP A 18 -0.09 -7.09 5.28
C TRP A 18 -0.96 -8.02 4.43
N GLN A 19 -2.24 -8.18 4.77
CA GLN A 19 -3.16 -9.00 3.99
C GLN A 19 -3.36 -8.47 2.56
N THR A 20 -3.44 -7.15 2.38
CA THR A 20 -3.47 -6.52 1.05
C THR A 20 -2.19 -6.77 0.27
N LEU A 21 -1.01 -6.66 0.90
CA LEU A 21 0.28 -6.97 0.27
C LEU A 21 0.34 -8.43 -0.19
N ARG A 22 -0.28 -9.35 0.57
CA ARG A 22 -0.46 -10.77 0.25
C ARG A 22 -1.51 -11.03 -0.85
N GLY A 23 -2.12 -9.99 -1.41
CA GLY A 23 -3.12 -10.09 -2.49
C GLY A 23 -4.52 -10.47 -2.02
N ARG A 24 -4.83 -10.38 -0.72
CA ARG A 24 -6.17 -10.63 -0.18
C ARG A 24 -6.97 -9.33 -0.11
N ASN A 25 -8.28 -9.42 -0.32
CA ASN A 25 -9.18 -8.33 0.02
C ASN A 25 -9.34 -8.28 1.55
N ALA A 26 -9.00 -7.15 2.17
CA ALA A 26 -8.98 -7.00 3.62
C ALA A 26 -9.79 -5.77 4.04
N LEU A 27 -10.72 -5.96 4.98
CA LEU A 27 -11.56 -4.90 5.53
C LEU A 27 -11.07 -4.53 6.93
N TYR A 28 -11.02 -3.23 7.22
CA TYR A 28 -10.65 -2.70 8.52
C TYR A 28 -11.74 -1.76 9.07
N CYS A 29 -12.25 -2.14 10.23
CA CYS A 29 -13.25 -1.38 10.99
C CYS A 29 -12.61 -0.74 12.23
N THR A 30 -12.77 0.56 12.39
CA THR A 30 -12.42 1.33 13.60
C THR A 30 -13.59 2.26 13.97
N GLY A 31 -13.52 2.98 15.08
CA GLY A 31 -14.63 3.86 15.46
C GLY A 31 -14.60 4.42 16.87
N THR A 32 -15.76 4.91 17.32
CA THR A 32 -15.99 5.52 18.63
C THR A 32 -17.18 4.88 19.35
N ASP A 33 -16.93 4.45 20.59
CA ASP A 33 -17.96 4.14 21.57
C ASP A 33 -18.40 5.44 22.26
N GLU A 34 -19.67 5.77 22.11
CA GLU A 34 -20.22 7.10 22.39
C GLU A 34 -21.30 7.13 23.46
N HIS A 35 -21.70 5.99 24.02
CA HIS A 35 -22.74 5.92 25.05
C HIS A 35 -22.15 5.77 26.47
N GLY A 36 -23.01 5.91 27.48
CA GLY A 36 -22.65 5.63 28.87
C GLY A 36 -22.43 6.86 29.76
N MET A 37 -22.36 6.58 31.07
CA MET A 37 -22.34 7.58 32.13
C MET A 37 -21.15 8.55 32.03
N LYS A 38 -19.98 8.05 31.61
CA LYS A 38 -18.77 8.85 31.51
C LYS A 38 -18.92 9.95 30.46
N VAL A 39 -19.54 9.63 29.33
CA VAL A 39 -19.83 10.58 28.26
C VAL A 39 -20.85 11.61 28.73
N GLN A 40 -21.95 11.15 29.32
CA GLN A 40 -23.00 12.02 29.86
C GLN A 40 -22.45 13.05 30.86
N ARG A 41 -21.64 12.59 31.83
CA ARG A 41 -21.01 13.47 32.83
C ARG A 41 -19.99 14.43 32.21
N ALA A 42 -19.20 13.97 31.24
CA ALA A 42 -18.23 14.83 30.56
C ALA A 42 -18.91 15.94 29.74
N ALA A 43 -19.99 15.63 29.04
CA ALA A 43 -20.79 16.58 28.29
C ALA A 43 -21.48 17.60 29.23
N ALA A 44 -22.09 17.12 30.31
CA ALA A 44 -22.72 17.97 31.33
C ALA A 44 -21.71 18.95 31.98
N LYS A 45 -20.49 18.48 32.30
CA LYS A 45 -19.42 19.33 32.85
C LYS A 45 -19.00 20.45 31.88
N GLN A 46 -19.16 20.25 30.58
CA GLN A 46 -18.87 21.26 29.56
C GLN A 46 -20.10 22.10 29.17
N GLY A 47 -21.27 21.81 29.75
CA GLY A 47 -22.51 22.53 29.44
C GLY A 47 -23.02 22.31 28.01
N ILE A 48 -22.68 21.18 27.37
CA ILE A 48 -23.11 20.87 26.00
C ILE A 48 -23.91 19.56 25.93
N PRO A 49 -24.82 19.39 24.95
CA PRO A 49 -25.55 18.15 24.77
C PRO A 49 -24.62 16.95 24.50
N PRO A 50 -24.90 15.74 25.03
CA PRO A 50 -24.07 14.56 24.82
C PRO A 50 -23.79 14.23 23.35
N LYS A 51 -24.82 14.31 22.48
CA LYS A 51 -24.65 14.08 21.03
C LYS A 51 -23.62 15.01 20.41
N ALA A 52 -23.69 16.31 20.71
CA ALA A 52 -22.73 17.30 20.19
C ALA A 52 -21.31 17.06 20.74
N PHE A 53 -21.18 16.64 21.99
CA PHE A 53 -19.89 16.23 22.57
C PHE A 53 -19.31 14.99 21.84
N CYS A 54 -20.14 14.00 21.55
CA CYS A 54 -19.76 12.81 20.80
C CYS A 54 -19.36 13.15 19.36
N ASP A 55 -20.13 13.99 18.67
CA ASP A 55 -19.84 14.46 17.30
C ASP A 55 -18.44 15.11 17.24
N SER A 56 -18.13 16.04 18.14
CA SER A 56 -16.82 16.68 18.21
C SER A 56 -15.67 15.70 18.51
N ASN A 57 -15.92 14.69 19.36
CA ASN A 57 -14.90 13.70 19.69
C ASN A 57 -14.68 12.71 18.54
N ALA A 58 -15.74 12.23 17.89
CA ALA A 58 -15.67 11.37 16.71
C ALA A 58 -14.83 12.03 15.61
N ASP A 59 -15.05 13.33 15.35
CA ASP A 59 -14.25 14.06 14.37
C ASP A 59 -12.76 14.13 14.73
N LYS A 60 -12.43 14.31 16.02
CA LYS A 60 -11.03 14.24 16.48
C LYS A 60 -10.41 12.86 16.29
N PHE A 61 -11.19 11.79 16.40
CA PHE A 61 -10.72 10.43 16.15
C PHE A 61 -10.58 10.14 14.65
N ARG A 62 -11.46 10.66 13.80
CA ARG A 62 -11.28 10.63 12.33
C ARG A 62 -10.03 11.38 11.90
N GLN A 63 -9.81 12.58 12.45
CA GLN A 63 -8.59 13.34 12.22
C GLN A 63 -7.35 12.58 12.69
N LEU A 64 -7.41 11.88 13.82
CA LEU A 64 -6.32 11.02 14.26
C LEU A 64 -6.07 9.89 13.25
N ALA A 65 -7.10 9.17 12.82
CA ALA A 65 -6.98 8.08 11.85
C ALA A 65 -6.34 8.59 10.54
N ALA A 66 -6.79 9.73 10.02
CA ALA A 66 -6.20 10.38 8.86
C ALA A 66 -4.73 10.77 9.09
N ALA A 67 -4.41 11.41 10.22
CA ALA A 67 -3.04 11.79 10.57
C ALA A 67 -2.10 10.59 10.74
N CYS A 68 -2.63 9.43 11.16
CA CYS A 68 -1.90 8.18 11.28
C CYS A 68 -1.78 7.39 9.96
N GLY A 69 -2.31 7.92 8.86
CA GLY A 69 -2.32 7.25 7.55
C GLY A 69 -3.09 5.93 7.58
N ILE A 70 -4.17 5.86 8.36
CA ILE A 70 -4.96 4.65 8.53
C ILE A 70 -5.85 4.44 7.30
N ASP A 71 -5.77 3.26 6.71
CA ASP A 71 -6.61 2.83 5.60
C ASP A 71 -7.79 2.00 6.14
N ASN A 72 -8.72 2.64 6.86
CA ASN A 72 -9.93 1.97 7.35
C ASN A 72 -11.08 2.06 6.34
N ASP A 73 -11.80 0.97 6.16
CA ASP A 73 -12.98 0.90 5.29
C ASP A 73 -14.23 1.41 6.03
N PHE A 74 -14.28 1.20 7.34
CA PHE A 74 -15.40 1.63 8.18
C PHE A 74 -14.93 2.44 9.39
N PHE A 75 -15.61 3.55 9.63
CA PHE A 75 -15.51 4.33 10.87
C PHE A 75 -16.88 4.32 11.57
N VAL A 76 -17.02 3.50 12.60
CA VAL A 76 -18.28 3.27 13.32
C VAL A 76 -18.50 4.29 14.40
N ARG A 77 -19.75 4.71 14.57
CA ARG A 77 -20.17 5.42 15.77
C ARG A 77 -21.35 4.69 16.38
N THR A 78 -21.32 4.46 17.68
CA THR A 78 -22.44 3.77 18.34
C THR A 78 -23.71 4.64 18.42
N THR A 79 -23.62 5.92 18.04
CA THR A 79 -24.79 6.80 17.87
C THR A 79 -25.38 6.79 16.45
N ASP A 80 -24.84 6.00 15.52
CA ASP A 80 -25.41 5.86 14.18
C ASP A 80 -26.71 5.02 14.24
N ALA A 81 -27.69 5.35 13.39
CA ALA A 81 -29.01 4.73 13.41
C ALA A 81 -28.96 3.23 13.06
N ASP A 82 -28.14 2.84 12.08
CA ASP A 82 -27.93 1.44 11.69
C ASP A 82 -27.39 0.60 12.85
N HIS A 83 -26.51 1.17 13.67
CA HIS A 83 -26.00 0.52 14.86
C HIS A 83 -27.08 0.36 15.94
N MET A 84 -27.91 1.38 16.17
CA MET A 84 -29.01 1.28 17.13
C MET A 84 -30.00 0.17 16.74
N ASP A 85 -30.34 0.09 15.45
CA ASP A 85 -31.20 -0.96 14.90
C ASP A 85 -30.58 -2.35 15.10
N ALA A 86 -29.28 -2.51 14.83
CA ALA A 86 -28.54 -3.74 15.04
C ALA A 86 -28.54 -4.17 16.52
N VAL A 87 -28.34 -3.24 17.45
CA VAL A 87 -28.35 -3.52 18.89
C VAL A 87 -29.74 -3.95 19.36
N GLN A 88 -30.78 -3.26 18.93
CA GLN A 88 -32.16 -3.62 19.27
C GLN A 88 -32.54 -4.98 18.69
N HIS A 89 -32.16 -5.28 17.45
CA HIS A 89 -32.38 -6.58 16.85
C HIS A 89 -31.65 -7.69 17.62
N PHE A 90 -30.37 -7.49 17.96
CA PHE A 90 -29.60 -8.45 18.75
C PHE A 90 -30.23 -8.71 20.12
N TRP A 91 -30.75 -7.65 20.77
CA TRP A 91 -31.48 -7.78 22.03
C TRP A 91 -32.72 -8.67 21.90
N HIS A 92 -33.51 -8.50 20.83
CA HIS A 92 -34.66 -9.35 20.56
C HIS A 92 -34.26 -10.83 20.39
N LEU A 93 -33.15 -11.11 19.69
CA LEU A 93 -32.63 -12.48 19.58
C LEU A 93 -32.28 -13.08 20.94
N LEU A 94 -31.62 -12.31 21.81
CA LEU A 94 -31.30 -12.76 23.17
C LEU A 94 -32.55 -13.05 24.00
N ARG A 95 -33.58 -12.18 23.94
CA ARG A 95 -34.86 -12.42 24.62
C ARG A 95 -35.57 -13.64 24.07
N ALA A 96 -35.68 -13.76 22.74
CA ALA A 96 -36.36 -14.87 22.08
C ALA A 96 -35.70 -16.23 22.39
N GLY A 97 -34.38 -16.26 22.52
CA GLY A 97 -33.62 -17.44 22.97
C GLY A 97 -33.70 -17.74 24.47
N GLY A 98 -34.42 -16.94 25.26
CA GLY A 98 -34.54 -17.14 26.71
C GLY A 98 -33.26 -16.83 27.50
N HIS A 99 -32.32 -16.11 26.90
CA HIS A 99 -31.03 -15.77 27.50
C HIS A 99 -31.06 -14.54 28.41
N VAL A 100 -32.15 -13.78 28.37
CA VAL A 100 -32.38 -12.58 29.19
C VAL A 100 -33.45 -12.85 30.23
N TYR A 101 -33.22 -12.43 31.47
CA TYR A 101 -34.20 -12.45 32.54
C TYR A 101 -34.13 -11.14 33.35
N GLU A 102 -35.20 -10.83 34.06
CA GLU A 102 -35.25 -9.66 34.95
C GLU A 102 -34.80 -10.08 36.36
N SER A 103 -33.97 -9.25 36.97
CA SER A 103 -33.57 -9.39 38.37
C SER A 103 -33.62 -8.03 39.05
N THR A 104 -33.99 -8.02 40.31
CA THR A 104 -33.94 -6.81 41.13
C THR A 104 -32.75 -6.89 42.06
N HIS A 105 -31.91 -5.85 42.07
CA HIS A 105 -30.82 -5.70 43.03
C HIS A 105 -31.19 -4.61 44.02
N SER A 106 -31.25 -4.96 45.30
CA SER A 106 -31.59 -4.04 46.38
C SER A 106 -30.43 -3.94 47.36
N GLY A 107 -30.03 -2.72 47.71
CA GLY A 107 -28.97 -2.48 48.68
C GLY A 107 -28.77 -1.00 49.00
N TRP A 108 -27.96 -0.73 50.02
CA TRP A 108 -27.61 0.63 50.41
C TRP A 108 -26.55 1.17 49.45
N TYR A 109 -26.89 2.20 48.66
CA TYR A 109 -26.00 2.79 47.67
C TYR A 109 -25.50 4.14 48.16
N CYS A 110 -24.18 4.34 48.12
CA CYS A 110 -23.57 5.63 48.37
C CYS A 110 -23.33 6.36 47.04
N VAL A 111 -23.95 7.52 46.87
CA VAL A 111 -23.78 8.32 45.66
C VAL A 111 -22.36 8.90 45.56
N SER A 112 -21.75 9.28 46.69
CA SER A 112 -20.38 9.84 46.68
C SER A 112 -19.31 8.79 46.45
N ASP A 113 -19.50 7.58 46.99
CA ASP A 113 -18.51 6.50 46.94
C ASP A 113 -18.77 5.56 45.74
N GLU A 114 -19.90 5.76 45.06
CA GLU A 114 -20.39 5.03 43.88
C GLU A 114 -20.50 3.50 44.05
N CYS A 115 -20.61 3.01 45.29
CA CYS A 115 -20.69 1.59 45.60
C CYS A 115 -21.94 1.22 46.42
N PHE A 116 -22.29 -0.06 46.36
CA PHE A 116 -23.25 -0.67 47.27
C PHE A 116 -22.51 -1.11 48.54
N TYR A 117 -23.12 -0.80 49.68
CA TYR A 117 -22.75 -1.26 51.00
C TYR A 117 -23.70 -2.37 51.44
N ALA A 118 -23.16 -3.39 52.09
CA ALA A 118 -23.98 -4.40 52.75
C ALA A 118 -24.71 -3.78 53.96
N GLU A 119 -25.76 -4.46 54.44
CA GLU A 119 -26.58 -3.97 55.57
C GLU A 119 -25.76 -3.74 56.85
N ASP A 120 -24.70 -4.51 57.06
CA ASP A 120 -23.78 -4.40 58.20
C ASP A 120 -22.69 -3.33 58.01
N GLU A 121 -22.59 -2.74 56.82
CA GLU A 121 -21.63 -1.67 56.49
C GLU A 121 -22.24 -0.26 56.54
N VAL A 122 -23.48 -0.14 57.05
CA VAL A 122 -24.21 1.13 57.14
C VAL A 122 -24.82 1.33 58.53
N GLU A 123 -24.85 2.57 59.00
CA GLU A 123 -25.40 2.93 60.30
C GLU A 123 -26.20 4.23 60.26
N ARG A 124 -27.04 4.47 61.28
CA ARG A 124 -27.73 5.76 61.41
C ARG A 124 -26.77 6.82 61.92
N ALA A 125 -26.61 7.89 61.16
CA ALA A 125 -25.82 9.06 61.55
C ALA A 125 -26.68 10.32 61.62
N ILE A 126 -26.28 11.30 62.44
CA ILE A 126 -26.91 12.61 62.51
C ILE A 126 -25.97 13.63 61.89
N VAL A 127 -26.43 14.34 60.86
CA VAL A 127 -25.66 15.39 60.19
C VAL A 127 -25.55 16.60 61.15
N PRO A 128 -24.36 16.95 61.66
CA PRO A 128 -24.22 17.94 62.74
C PRO A 128 -24.73 19.35 62.37
N GLN A 129 -24.70 19.69 61.09
CA GLN A 129 -25.07 21.01 60.57
C GLN A 129 -26.58 21.20 60.39
N THR A 130 -27.34 20.11 60.19
CA THR A 130 -28.77 20.17 59.86
C THR A 130 -29.66 19.44 60.87
N GLY A 131 -29.07 18.62 61.75
CA GLY A 131 -29.80 17.77 62.70
C GLY A 131 -30.57 16.63 62.04
N ARG A 132 -30.46 16.43 60.72
CA ARG A 132 -31.11 15.34 59.99
C ARG A 132 -30.47 14.00 60.34
N THR A 133 -31.31 13.01 60.61
CA THR A 133 -30.89 11.60 60.67
C THR A 133 -30.82 11.03 59.26
N ILE A 134 -29.68 10.47 58.91
CA ILE A 134 -29.40 9.80 57.62
C ILE A 134 -28.90 8.37 57.90
N MET A 135 -28.91 7.53 56.87
CA MET A 135 -28.08 6.33 56.88
C MET A 135 -26.73 6.71 56.27
N ALA A 136 -25.62 6.27 56.86
CA ALA A 136 -24.28 6.56 56.40
C ALA A 136 -23.42 5.28 56.40
N SER A 137 -22.44 5.21 55.49
CA SER A 137 -21.43 4.15 55.51
C SER A 137 -20.63 4.21 56.81
N THR A 138 -20.43 3.06 57.47
CA THR A 138 -19.56 2.95 58.65
C THR A 138 -18.08 3.20 58.31
N ALA A 139 -17.70 2.99 57.04
CA ALA A 139 -16.33 3.14 56.57
C ALA A 139 -15.98 4.58 56.19
N THR A 140 -16.90 5.30 55.54
CA THR A 140 -16.64 6.64 54.96
C THR A 140 -17.40 7.76 55.65
N GLY A 141 -18.46 7.45 56.40
CA GLY A 141 -19.40 8.43 56.95
C GLY A 141 -20.28 9.09 55.89
N SER A 142 -20.20 8.66 54.63
CA SER A 142 -20.96 9.19 53.51
C SER A 142 -22.42 8.73 53.57
N GLU A 143 -23.37 9.61 53.20
CA GLU A 143 -24.79 9.30 53.15
C GLU A 143 -25.08 8.19 52.13
N VAL A 144 -25.79 7.15 52.59
CA VAL A 144 -26.24 6.02 51.77
C VAL A 144 -27.76 6.02 51.69
N GLU A 145 -28.27 5.63 50.54
CA GLU A 145 -29.71 5.52 50.29
C GLU A 145 -30.04 4.08 49.93
N TRP A 146 -31.14 3.54 50.46
CA TRP A 146 -31.63 2.24 50.01
C TRP A 146 -32.12 2.38 48.57
N THR A 147 -31.49 1.66 47.66
CA THR A 147 -31.86 1.67 46.25
C THR A 147 -32.23 0.27 45.82
N GLU A 148 -33.33 0.17 45.08
CA GLU A 148 -33.79 -1.06 44.45
C GLU A 148 -33.79 -0.82 42.94
N GLU A 149 -32.88 -1.48 42.24
CA GLU A 149 -32.73 -1.36 40.79
C GLU A 149 -33.15 -2.67 40.12
N LYS A 150 -34.30 -2.63 39.42
CA LYS A 150 -34.69 -3.67 38.48
C LYS A 150 -33.82 -3.54 37.23
N ASN A 151 -33.11 -4.62 36.87
CA ASN A 151 -32.24 -4.68 35.70
C ASN A 151 -32.49 -5.98 34.91
N TYR A 152 -32.19 -5.96 33.63
CA TYR A 152 -32.12 -7.15 32.79
C TYR A 152 -30.74 -7.80 32.91
N HIS A 153 -30.72 -9.12 33.02
CA HIS A 153 -29.52 -9.93 33.17
C HIS A 153 -29.43 -10.95 32.04
N PHE A 154 -28.23 -11.13 31.50
CA PHE A 154 -27.87 -12.20 30.59
C PHE A 154 -27.40 -13.43 31.39
N ARG A 155 -27.91 -14.60 31.02
CA ARG A 155 -27.58 -15.92 31.62
C ARG A 155 -26.17 -16.39 31.24
N MET A 156 -25.17 -15.60 31.61
CA MET A 156 -23.76 -15.86 31.33
C MET A 156 -23.28 -17.19 31.94
N LYS A 157 -23.75 -17.55 33.15
CA LYS A 157 -23.39 -18.82 33.80
C LYS A 157 -23.76 -20.03 32.95
N ALA A 158 -24.90 -19.97 32.25
CA ALA A 158 -25.34 -21.04 31.37
C ALA A 158 -24.47 -21.19 30.11
N MET A 159 -23.62 -20.21 29.78
CA MET A 159 -22.69 -20.29 28.65
C MET A 159 -21.34 -20.90 29.01
N ARG A 160 -21.08 -21.24 30.28
CA ARG A 160 -19.77 -21.72 30.76
C ARG A 160 -19.22 -22.87 29.92
N ASP A 161 -19.96 -23.96 29.79
CA ASP A 161 -19.47 -25.17 29.13
C ASP A 161 -19.25 -24.94 27.64
N ARG A 162 -20.11 -24.14 27.00
CA ARG A 162 -19.95 -23.76 25.58
C ARG A 162 -18.70 -22.90 25.35
N LEU A 163 -18.41 -21.97 26.26
CA LEU A 163 -17.19 -21.16 26.18
C LEU A 163 -15.94 -22.01 26.39
N LEU A 164 -15.94 -22.90 27.40
CA LEU A 164 -14.80 -23.78 27.66
C LEU A 164 -14.54 -24.72 26.49
N GLN A 165 -15.58 -25.32 25.91
CA GLN A 165 -15.45 -26.12 24.71
C GLN A 165 -14.88 -25.31 23.55
N PHE A 166 -15.38 -24.09 23.32
CA PHE A 166 -14.87 -23.21 22.28
C PHE A 166 -13.37 -22.92 22.46
N TYR A 167 -12.91 -22.69 23.70
CA TYR A 167 -11.50 -22.48 23.99
C TYR A 167 -10.64 -23.73 23.78
N ASP A 168 -11.15 -24.90 24.16
CA ASP A 168 -10.44 -26.18 23.97
C ASP A 168 -10.31 -26.54 22.48
N ASP A 169 -11.34 -26.22 21.68
CA ASP A 169 -11.33 -26.40 20.22
C ASP A 169 -10.43 -25.38 19.49
N ASN A 170 -10.11 -24.25 20.14
CA ASN A 170 -9.35 -23.15 19.57
C ASN A 170 -8.22 -22.70 20.52
N PRO A 171 -7.19 -23.53 20.75
CA PRO A 171 -6.16 -23.26 21.77
C PRO A 171 -5.35 -21.99 21.50
N ASP A 172 -5.20 -21.61 20.22
CA ASP A 172 -4.45 -20.45 19.74
C ASP A 172 -5.34 -19.21 19.45
N TRP A 173 -6.57 -19.20 19.98
CA TRP A 173 -7.56 -18.14 19.69
C TRP A 173 -7.14 -16.74 20.17
N ILE A 174 -6.67 -16.62 21.43
CA ILE A 174 -6.20 -15.34 22.00
C ILE A 174 -4.67 -15.28 21.95
N VAL A 175 -4.17 -14.24 21.31
CA VAL A 175 -2.74 -13.92 21.22
C VAL A 175 -2.46 -12.69 22.09
N PRO A 176 -1.49 -12.76 23.03
CA PRO A 176 -0.64 -13.89 23.37
C PRO A 176 -1.35 -14.94 24.24
N ARG A 177 -0.87 -16.20 24.22
CA ARG A 177 -1.43 -17.35 24.97
C ARG A 177 -1.60 -17.07 26.47
N ALA A 178 -0.74 -16.24 27.07
CA ALA A 178 -0.88 -15.85 28.48
C ALA A 178 -2.27 -15.23 28.77
N ARG A 179 -2.80 -14.41 27.85
CA ARG A 179 -4.14 -13.81 27.99
C ARG A 179 -5.25 -14.84 27.82
N MET A 180 -5.06 -15.83 26.95
CA MET A 180 -5.97 -16.97 26.83
C MET A 180 -6.12 -17.69 28.17
N ASN A 181 -4.99 -17.98 28.84
CA ASN A 181 -5.00 -18.67 30.12
C ASN A 181 -5.73 -17.86 31.21
N GLU A 182 -5.56 -16.53 31.24
CA GLU A 182 -6.29 -15.63 32.14
C GLU A 182 -7.81 -15.68 31.89
N VAL A 183 -8.22 -15.63 30.63
CA VAL A 183 -9.63 -15.69 30.21
C VAL A 183 -10.26 -17.03 30.58
N VAL A 184 -9.60 -18.15 30.22
CA VAL A 184 -10.08 -19.51 30.55
C VAL A 184 -10.19 -19.70 32.05
N SER A 185 -9.18 -19.27 32.82
CA SER A 185 -9.20 -19.35 34.28
C SER A 185 -10.36 -18.53 34.87
N TRP A 186 -10.63 -17.34 34.33
CA TRP A 186 -11.74 -16.52 34.77
C TRP A 186 -13.09 -17.18 34.50
N VAL A 187 -13.29 -17.77 33.31
CA VAL A 187 -14.53 -18.49 32.96
C VAL A 187 -14.76 -19.71 33.86
N ARG A 188 -13.69 -20.44 34.21
CA ARG A 188 -13.79 -21.61 35.10
C ARG A 188 -14.25 -21.25 36.51
N HIS A 189 -13.73 -20.16 37.07
CA HIS A 189 -13.85 -19.90 38.51
C HIS A 189 -14.75 -18.72 38.89
N ASN A 190 -14.93 -17.72 38.00
CA ASN A 190 -15.49 -16.41 38.36
C ASN A 190 -16.66 -15.97 37.46
N LEU A 191 -17.20 -16.87 36.62
CA LEU A 191 -18.27 -16.53 35.69
C LEU A 191 -19.58 -16.27 36.45
N GLU A 192 -20.08 -15.04 36.34
CA GLU A 192 -21.33 -14.56 36.93
C GLU A 192 -22.31 -14.07 35.86
N ASP A 193 -23.61 -14.10 36.15
CA ASP A 193 -24.63 -13.55 35.25
C ASP A 193 -24.45 -12.04 35.08
N LEU A 194 -24.57 -11.56 33.85
CA LEU A 194 -24.16 -10.21 33.47
C LEU A 194 -25.38 -9.29 33.45
N SER A 195 -25.38 -8.21 34.23
CA SER A 195 -26.39 -7.16 34.12
C SER A 195 -26.21 -6.36 32.82
N ILE A 196 -27.17 -6.47 31.90
CA ILE A 196 -27.13 -5.92 30.53
C ILE A 196 -28.04 -4.70 30.32
N SER A 197 -28.70 -4.19 31.37
CA SER A 197 -29.40 -2.89 31.33
C SER A 197 -29.12 -2.06 32.57
N ARG A 198 -29.45 -0.77 32.51
CA ARG A 198 -29.43 0.17 33.63
C ARG A 198 -30.71 1.03 33.63
N PRO A 199 -31.21 1.46 34.79
CA PRO A 199 -32.36 2.36 34.84
C PRO A 199 -31.99 3.72 34.23
N VAL A 200 -32.94 4.32 33.53
CA VAL A 200 -32.76 5.62 32.83
C VAL A 200 -32.48 6.77 33.79
N SER A 201 -33.06 6.71 35.00
CA SER A 201 -32.77 7.68 36.07
C SER A 201 -31.28 7.78 36.38
N ARG A 202 -30.54 6.68 36.18
CA ARG A 202 -29.08 6.61 36.32
C ARG A 202 -28.41 6.92 34.99
N LEU A 203 -28.80 6.25 33.91
CA LEU A 203 -28.16 6.36 32.60
C LEU A 203 -29.17 6.71 31.49
N ASP A 204 -29.24 7.98 31.15
CA ASP A 204 -30.13 8.49 30.10
C ASP A 204 -29.49 8.42 28.70
N TRP A 205 -28.17 8.62 28.64
CA TRP A 205 -27.40 8.59 27.39
C TRP A 205 -26.96 7.17 26.98
N GLY A 206 -27.85 6.48 26.27
CA GLY A 206 -27.61 5.16 25.66
C GLY A 206 -28.81 4.64 24.87
N ILE A 207 -28.66 3.45 24.26
CA ILE A 207 -29.72 2.80 23.48
C ILE A 207 -30.79 2.24 24.43
N ARG A 208 -32.07 2.53 24.17
CA ARG A 208 -33.17 2.03 25.00
C ARG A 208 -33.36 0.53 24.83
N VAL A 209 -33.75 -0.13 25.92
CA VAL A 209 -34.21 -1.52 25.84
C VAL A 209 -35.50 -1.56 25.02
N PRO A 210 -35.58 -2.40 23.97
CA PRO A 210 -36.83 -2.60 23.25
C PRO A 210 -37.96 -3.00 24.21
N ASP A 211 -39.12 -2.34 24.03
CA ASP A 211 -40.34 -2.54 24.81
C ASP A 211 -40.26 -2.13 26.31
N ASP A 212 -39.16 -1.53 26.76
CA ASP A 212 -39.00 -1.00 28.12
C ASP A 212 -38.25 0.34 28.13
N PRO A 213 -38.96 1.48 28.00
CA PRO A 213 -38.32 2.80 27.93
C PRO A 213 -37.71 3.26 29.26
N SER A 214 -37.96 2.53 30.37
CA SER A 214 -37.39 2.82 31.69
C SER A 214 -35.95 2.32 31.83
N GLN A 215 -35.47 1.54 30.86
CA GLN A 215 -34.17 0.87 30.87
C GLN A 215 -33.34 1.25 29.64
N THR A 216 -32.03 1.38 29.87
CA THR A 216 -31.01 1.64 28.86
C THR A 216 -30.10 0.42 28.77
N ILE A 217 -29.81 -0.04 27.54
CA ILE A 217 -28.90 -1.15 27.29
C ILE A 217 -27.50 -0.80 27.78
N TYR A 218 -26.85 -1.76 28.42
CA TYR A 218 -25.51 -1.61 28.95
C TYR A 218 -24.49 -1.41 27.81
N VAL A 219 -23.61 -0.43 28.00
CA VAL A 219 -22.63 0.02 26.99
C VAL A 219 -21.79 -1.10 26.37
N TRP A 220 -21.44 -2.15 27.12
CA TRP A 220 -20.63 -3.24 26.54
C TRP A 220 -21.43 -4.18 25.64
N VAL A 221 -22.75 -4.29 25.80
CA VAL A 221 -23.58 -5.05 24.85
C VAL A 221 -23.71 -4.25 23.55
N ASP A 222 -24.03 -2.98 23.67
CA ASP A 222 -24.04 -1.99 22.58
C ASP A 222 -22.71 -1.98 21.82
N ALA A 223 -21.62 -1.62 22.50
CA ALA A 223 -20.33 -1.43 21.88
C ALA A 223 -19.80 -2.68 21.18
N LEU A 224 -20.02 -3.89 21.71
CA LEU A 224 -19.54 -5.12 21.05
C LEU A 224 -20.27 -5.42 19.72
N ILE A 225 -21.50 -4.95 19.55
CA ILE A 225 -22.31 -5.18 18.34
C ILE A 225 -21.84 -4.30 17.16
N ASN A 226 -20.95 -3.32 17.40
CA ASN A 226 -20.39 -2.46 16.36
C ASN A 226 -19.76 -3.28 15.21
N TYR A 227 -19.10 -4.39 15.56
CA TYR A 227 -18.44 -5.28 14.61
C TYR A 227 -19.44 -5.96 13.67
N LEU A 228 -20.58 -6.43 14.20
CA LEU A 228 -21.66 -7.01 13.41
C LEU A 228 -22.33 -5.98 12.51
N THR A 229 -22.57 -4.78 13.05
CA THR A 229 -23.28 -3.70 12.36
C THR A 229 -22.63 -3.41 11.00
N LYS A 230 -21.31 -3.18 10.98
CA LYS A 230 -20.62 -2.88 9.72
C LYS A 230 -20.35 -4.07 8.84
N ALA A 231 -20.40 -5.28 9.38
CA ALA A 231 -20.46 -6.46 8.55
C ALA A 231 -21.80 -6.62 7.81
N GLY A 232 -22.82 -5.82 8.13
CA GLY A 232 -24.14 -5.79 7.47
C GLY A 232 -25.29 -6.35 8.29
N PHE A 233 -25.06 -6.69 9.57
CA PHE A 233 -26.11 -7.18 10.47
C PHE A 233 -27.08 -6.05 10.86
N PRO A 234 -28.41 -6.29 10.94
CA PRO A 234 -29.11 -7.57 10.74
C PRO A 234 -29.61 -7.78 9.29
N ALA A 235 -29.22 -6.93 8.35
CA ALA A 235 -29.74 -6.90 6.99
C ALA A 235 -29.03 -7.85 6.01
N TRP A 236 -28.41 -8.93 6.49
CA TRP A 236 -27.72 -9.89 5.64
C TRP A 236 -28.69 -10.62 4.71
N ALA A 237 -28.34 -10.72 3.42
CA ALA A 237 -28.98 -11.67 2.54
C ALA A 237 -28.58 -13.10 2.94
N PRO A 238 -29.49 -14.09 2.87
CA PRO A 238 -29.17 -15.47 3.22
C PRO A 238 -27.94 -15.99 2.46
N GLY A 239 -26.91 -16.43 3.19
CA GLY A 239 -25.65 -16.93 2.61
C GLY A 239 -24.62 -15.85 2.27
N GLU A 240 -24.91 -14.57 2.48
CA GLU A 240 -24.01 -13.44 2.23
C GLU A 240 -23.45 -12.80 3.51
N GLU A 241 -23.59 -13.46 4.67
CA GLU A 241 -23.19 -12.93 5.99
C GLU A 241 -21.69 -12.60 6.05
N HIS A 242 -20.89 -13.25 5.20
CA HIS A 242 -19.44 -13.09 5.12
C HIS A 242 -18.99 -11.92 4.24
N ARG A 243 -19.86 -11.32 3.41
CA ARG A 243 -19.47 -10.26 2.46
C ARG A 243 -18.91 -9.02 3.16
N GLY A 244 -19.42 -8.69 4.34
CA GLY A 244 -18.91 -7.60 5.17
C GLY A 244 -17.72 -7.98 6.08
N GLY A 245 -17.15 -9.18 5.90
CA GLY A 245 -16.01 -9.65 6.68
C GLY A 245 -16.36 -10.30 8.03
N TRP A 246 -17.55 -10.89 8.16
CA TRP A 246 -17.95 -11.63 9.37
C TRP A 246 -17.83 -13.17 9.21
N PRO A 247 -17.38 -13.91 10.24
CA PRO A 247 -16.76 -13.41 11.47
C PRO A 247 -15.42 -12.72 11.20
N ALA A 248 -15.08 -11.73 12.02
CA ALA A 248 -13.81 -11.03 11.90
C ALA A 248 -12.65 -12.02 12.02
N ASP A 249 -11.66 -11.94 11.12
CA ASP A 249 -10.46 -12.77 11.19
C ASP A 249 -9.64 -12.43 12.45
N VAL A 250 -9.48 -11.14 12.76
CA VAL A 250 -8.74 -10.67 13.94
C VAL A 250 -9.46 -9.51 14.60
N HIS A 251 -9.67 -9.59 15.92
CA HIS A 251 -9.95 -8.43 16.75
C HIS A 251 -8.67 -7.93 17.43
N VAL A 252 -8.34 -6.64 17.26
CA VAL A 252 -7.17 -6.01 17.88
C VAL A 252 -7.63 -5.12 19.03
N ILE A 253 -7.19 -5.45 20.25
CA ILE A 253 -7.65 -4.79 21.47
C ILE A 253 -6.51 -4.55 22.47
N GLY A 254 -6.72 -3.62 23.41
CA GLY A 254 -5.86 -3.49 24.58
C GLY A 254 -6.17 -4.53 25.66
N LYS A 255 -5.16 -4.90 26.45
CA LYS A 255 -5.30 -5.89 27.55
C LYS A 255 -6.37 -5.56 28.59
N ASP A 256 -6.75 -4.30 28.74
CA ASP A 256 -7.77 -3.85 29.68
C ASP A 256 -9.19 -4.27 29.30
N ILE A 257 -9.42 -4.59 28.02
CA ILE A 257 -10.74 -4.97 27.51
C ILE A 257 -10.81 -6.43 27.06
N VAL A 258 -9.81 -7.23 27.42
CA VAL A 258 -9.71 -8.66 27.05
C VAL A 258 -10.88 -9.49 27.58
N ARG A 259 -11.43 -9.17 28.75
CA ARG A 259 -12.59 -9.90 29.29
C ARG A 259 -13.85 -9.67 28.46
N PHE A 260 -14.06 -8.45 27.96
CA PHE A 260 -15.24 -8.15 27.15
C PHE A 260 -15.19 -8.92 25.83
N HIS A 261 -14.03 -9.00 25.19
CA HIS A 261 -13.88 -9.67 23.88
C HIS A 261 -13.61 -11.17 23.99
N GLY A 262 -12.94 -11.60 25.06
CA GLY A 262 -12.57 -12.98 25.30
C GLY A 262 -13.62 -13.78 26.06
N VAL A 263 -14.60 -13.13 26.71
CA VAL A 263 -15.68 -13.80 27.46
C VAL A 263 -17.05 -13.32 27.00
N TYR A 264 -17.34 -12.02 27.14
CA TYR A 264 -18.71 -11.55 27.00
C TYR A 264 -19.16 -11.65 25.55
N TRP A 265 -18.28 -11.24 24.64
CA TRP A 265 -18.56 -11.28 23.22
C TRP A 265 -18.83 -12.68 22.67
N PRO A 266 -17.93 -13.68 22.86
CA PRO A 266 -18.23 -15.04 22.40
C PRO A 266 -19.47 -15.61 23.09
N ALA A 267 -19.73 -15.30 24.37
CA ALA A 267 -20.94 -15.77 25.04
C ALA A 267 -22.22 -15.21 24.41
N LEU A 268 -22.25 -13.91 24.11
CA LEU A 268 -23.37 -13.24 23.45
C LEU A 268 -23.59 -13.80 22.03
N LEU A 269 -22.52 -13.96 21.25
CA LEU A 269 -22.58 -14.53 19.89
C LEU A 269 -23.07 -15.99 19.90
N LEU A 270 -22.49 -16.83 20.75
CA LEU A 270 -22.89 -18.23 20.88
C LEU A 270 -24.34 -18.37 21.33
N ALA A 271 -24.84 -17.48 22.20
CA ALA A 271 -26.24 -17.47 22.62
C ALA A 271 -27.20 -17.25 21.45
N VAL A 272 -26.87 -16.37 20.50
CA VAL A 272 -27.70 -16.12 19.31
C VAL A 272 -27.32 -16.98 18.09
N GLY A 273 -26.42 -17.95 18.26
CA GLY A 273 -26.00 -18.86 17.19
C GLY A 273 -25.06 -18.26 16.14
N LEU A 274 -24.39 -17.14 16.45
CA LEU A 274 -23.41 -16.50 15.57
C LEU A 274 -21.98 -16.99 15.89
N PRO A 275 -21.10 -17.09 14.88
CA PRO A 275 -19.71 -17.52 15.08
C PRO A 275 -18.88 -16.42 15.78
N PRO A 276 -18.05 -16.76 16.78
CA PRO A 276 -17.02 -15.88 17.32
C PRO A 276 -15.98 -15.44 16.26
N PRO A 277 -15.23 -14.35 16.49
CA PRO A 277 -14.09 -13.98 15.64
C PRO A 277 -13.04 -15.10 15.61
N LYS A 278 -12.22 -15.20 14.55
CA LYS A 278 -11.25 -16.30 14.40
C LYS A 278 -10.04 -16.17 15.30
N GLN A 279 -9.60 -14.95 15.61
CA GLN A 279 -8.52 -14.66 16.57
C GLN A 279 -8.77 -13.34 17.32
N LEU A 280 -8.19 -13.25 18.52
CA LEU A 280 -8.19 -12.05 19.37
C LEU A 280 -6.75 -11.66 19.74
N LEU A 281 -6.26 -10.58 19.16
CA LEU A 281 -4.98 -9.97 19.51
C LEU A 281 -5.16 -8.96 20.64
N SER A 282 -4.61 -9.28 21.82
CA SER A 282 -4.60 -8.41 23.00
C SER A 282 -3.21 -7.82 23.24
N HIS A 283 -3.00 -6.55 22.87
CA HIS A 283 -1.73 -5.87 23.07
C HIS A 283 -1.59 -5.25 24.47
N ALA A 284 -0.33 -5.01 24.88
CA ALA A 284 -0.01 -4.35 26.14
C ALA A 284 -0.17 -2.82 26.04
N HIS A 285 -0.01 -2.11 27.14
CA HIS A 285 -0.17 -0.65 27.18
C HIS A 285 1.14 0.09 26.90
N TRP A 286 1.01 1.24 26.26
CA TRP A 286 2.05 2.26 26.29
C TRP A 286 1.99 3.01 27.62
N THR A 287 3.15 3.20 28.23
CA THR A 287 3.36 3.92 29.48
C THR A 287 4.22 5.17 29.24
N LEU A 288 4.25 6.10 30.19
CA LEU A 288 5.16 7.23 30.20
C LEU A 288 5.86 7.27 31.56
N GLY A 289 7.18 7.05 31.57
CA GLY A 289 7.95 6.91 32.80
C GLY A 289 7.48 5.71 33.63
N LYS A 290 7.12 4.59 32.96
CA LYS A 290 6.57 3.35 33.55
C LYS A 290 5.23 3.53 34.27
N LYS A 291 4.56 4.67 34.08
CA LYS A 291 3.20 4.90 34.60
C LYS A 291 2.20 4.86 33.46
N LYS A 292 1.04 4.27 33.71
CA LYS A 292 -0.07 4.26 32.75
C LYS A 292 -0.45 5.70 32.39
N MET A 293 -0.62 5.97 31.09
CA MET A 293 -1.05 7.29 30.63
C MET A 293 -2.52 7.54 30.99
N SER A 294 -2.82 8.70 31.59
CA SER A 294 -4.19 9.11 31.86
C SER A 294 -4.34 10.63 31.88
N LYS A 295 -5.49 11.12 31.40
CA LYS A 295 -5.78 12.56 31.33
C LYS A 295 -5.83 13.21 32.73
N SER A 296 -6.27 12.47 33.74
CA SER A 296 -6.34 12.94 35.13
C SER A 296 -4.95 13.14 35.76
N VAL A 297 -3.98 12.29 35.41
CA VAL A 297 -2.59 12.41 35.88
C VAL A 297 -1.79 13.42 35.05
N GLY A 298 -2.29 13.81 33.86
CA GLY A 298 -1.63 14.78 32.98
C GLY A 298 -0.42 14.24 32.23
N ASN A 299 -0.19 12.93 32.24
CA ASN A 299 0.96 12.26 31.61
C ASN A 299 0.63 11.67 30.22
N VAL A 300 -0.32 12.25 29.49
CA VAL A 300 -0.76 11.73 28.18
C VAL A 300 0.06 12.37 27.07
N VAL A 301 0.55 11.55 26.14
CA VAL A 301 1.20 12.04 24.92
C VAL A 301 0.16 12.36 23.85
N ASN A 302 0.23 13.56 23.30
CA ASN A 302 -0.59 13.98 22.17
C ASN A 302 -0.04 13.37 20.86
N PRO A 303 -0.80 12.52 20.16
CA PRO A 303 -0.33 11.83 18.96
C PRO A 303 -0.05 12.79 17.79
N PHE A 304 -0.80 13.89 17.67
CA PHE A 304 -0.57 14.86 16.59
C PHE A 304 0.80 15.52 16.71
N GLN A 305 1.18 15.94 17.92
CA GLN A 305 2.50 16.51 18.20
C GLN A 305 3.62 15.46 18.05
N ALA A 306 3.34 14.20 18.36
CA ALA A 306 4.31 13.12 18.16
C ALA A 306 4.61 12.90 16.67
N ILE A 307 3.57 12.86 15.82
CA ILE A 307 3.69 12.72 14.37
C ILE A 307 4.39 13.95 13.77
N GLU A 308 3.96 15.15 14.13
CA GLU A 308 4.58 16.41 13.67
C GLU A 308 6.08 16.47 13.99
N ARG A 309 6.47 15.98 15.16
CA ARG A 309 7.87 15.99 15.60
C ARG A 309 8.75 14.94 14.92
N TRP A 310 8.22 13.73 14.73
CA TRP A 310 9.04 12.56 14.39
C TRP A 310 8.81 12.02 12.99
N ASP A 311 7.86 12.55 12.23
CA ASP A 311 7.29 11.96 11.03
C ASP A 311 6.42 10.72 11.31
N LEU A 312 5.42 10.51 10.45
CA LEU A 312 4.43 9.45 10.59
C LEU A 312 5.08 8.05 10.54
N ASP A 313 5.93 7.79 9.55
CA ASP A 313 6.46 6.44 9.34
C ASP A 313 7.47 6.06 10.42
N THR A 314 8.26 7.03 10.91
CA THR A 314 9.09 6.82 12.11
C THR A 314 8.24 6.42 13.32
N MET A 315 7.10 7.11 13.53
CA MET A 315 6.20 6.78 14.64
C MET A 315 5.56 5.40 14.47
N ARG A 316 5.08 5.07 13.26
CA ARG A 316 4.54 3.74 12.96
C ARG A 316 5.58 2.65 13.19
N TYR A 317 6.79 2.83 12.68
CA TYR A 317 7.93 1.93 12.90
C TYR A 317 8.18 1.73 14.39
N PHE A 318 8.40 2.82 15.14
CA PHE A 318 8.68 2.76 16.57
C PHE A 318 7.57 2.02 17.33
N MET A 319 6.31 2.35 17.05
CA MET A 319 5.19 1.78 17.77
C MET A 319 4.99 0.29 17.47
N LEU A 320 5.15 -0.15 16.22
CA LEU A 320 5.01 -1.56 15.84
C LEU A 320 6.24 -2.40 16.26
N ARG A 321 7.42 -1.77 16.27
CA ARG A 321 8.68 -2.44 16.59
C ARG A 321 8.92 -2.60 18.09
N ASP A 322 8.64 -1.57 18.87
CA ASP A 322 8.88 -1.55 20.33
C ASP A 322 7.59 -1.65 21.15
N GLY A 323 6.42 -1.58 20.51
CA GLY A 323 5.14 -1.89 21.15
C GLY A 323 5.09 -3.35 21.58
N GLY A 324 4.71 -3.57 22.84
CA GLY A 324 4.60 -4.91 23.40
C GLY A 324 3.22 -5.53 23.19
N LEU A 325 3.20 -6.84 22.94
CA LEU A 325 1.97 -7.65 23.00
C LEU A 325 1.74 -8.15 24.43
N GLU A 326 2.77 -8.74 25.05
CA GLU A 326 2.69 -9.26 26.42
C GLU A 326 2.99 -8.19 27.49
N ASN A 327 4.07 -7.44 27.30
CA ASN A 327 4.65 -6.54 28.29
C ASN A 327 4.42 -5.08 27.91
N ASP A 328 4.18 -4.22 28.89
CA ASP A 328 4.00 -2.79 28.64
C ASP A 328 5.29 -2.16 28.10
N ALA A 329 5.12 -1.27 27.13
CA ALA A 329 6.20 -0.50 26.53
C ALA A 329 6.20 0.94 27.07
N ASP A 330 7.36 1.57 27.16
CA ASP A 330 7.47 2.95 27.64
C ASP A 330 7.70 3.90 26.46
N TYR A 331 6.92 4.97 26.42
CA TYR A 331 7.08 6.04 25.46
C TYR A 331 8.11 7.03 25.99
N GLU A 332 9.25 7.15 25.33
CA GLU A 332 10.20 8.23 25.59
C GLU A 332 10.85 8.71 24.29
N ASN A 333 11.01 10.02 24.13
CA ASN A 333 11.64 10.63 22.96
C ASN A 333 13.04 10.05 22.66
N ARG A 334 13.81 9.68 23.69
CA ARG A 334 15.13 9.06 23.52
C ARG A 334 15.08 7.69 22.84
N PHE A 335 14.01 6.91 23.05
CA PHE A 335 13.85 5.61 22.41
C PHE A 335 13.47 5.77 20.94
N ILE A 336 12.60 6.73 20.63
CA ILE A 336 12.25 7.08 19.25
C ILE A 336 13.49 7.54 18.50
N PHE A 337 14.27 8.46 19.09
CA PHE A 337 15.52 8.93 18.51
C PHE A 337 16.51 7.78 18.28
N ALA A 338 16.70 6.89 19.26
CA ALA A 338 17.60 5.76 19.12
C ALA A 338 17.19 4.80 17.99
N ARG A 339 15.88 4.58 17.78
CA ARG A 339 15.37 3.79 16.64
C ARG A 339 15.55 4.50 15.32
N TYR A 340 15.22 5.78 15.26
CA TYR A 340 15.43 6.60 14.08
C TYR A 340 16.90 6.60 13.66
N GLU A 341 17.81 6.90 14.58
CA GLU A 341 19.24 6.97 14.33
C GLU A 341 19.80 5.59 13.93
N LYS A 342 19.62 4.57 14.77
CA LYS A 342 20.26 3.27 14.54
C LYS A 342 19.64 2.49 13.38
N ASP A 343 18.31 2.39 13.36
CA ASP A 343 17.61 1.48 12.46
C ASP A 343 17.32 2.19 11.13
N LEU A 344 16.75 3.40 11.18
CA LEU A 344 16.29 4.08 9.95
C LEU A 344 17.42 4.83 9.24
N GLN A 345 18.26 5.59 9.97
CA GLN A 345 19.32 6.39 9.37
C GLN A 345 20.58 5.54 9.10
N TRP A 346 21.17 4.92 10.12
CA TRP A 346 22.45 4.21 10.00
C TRP A 346 22.35 2.84 9.33
N THR A 347 21.18 2.19 9.36
CA THR A 347 21.01 0.88 8.73
C THR A 347 20.32 1.02 7.38
N LEU A 348 19.03 1.38 7.36
CA LEU A 348 18.27 1.47 6.11
C LEU A 348 18.78 2.58 5.17
N GLY A 349 18.81 3.82 5.66
CA GLY A 349 19.18 4.99 4.87
C GLY A 349 20.63 4.95 4.38
N ASN A 350 21.56 4.49 5.21
CA ASN A 350 22.95 4.32 4.84
C ASN A 350 23.14 3.28 3.72
N ALA A 351 22.51 2.11 3.80
CA ALA A 351 22.61 1.11 2.74
C ALA A 351 22.02 1.64 1.44
N LEU A 352 20.84 2.25 1.48
CA LEU A 352 20.22 2.84 0.30
C LEU A 352 21.12 3.91 -0.33
N SER A 353 21.63 4.85 0.46
CA SER A 353 22.53 5.91 0.00
C SER A 353 23.80 5.35 -0.64
N ARG A 354 24.44 4.37 0.00
CA ARG A 354 25.67 3.74 -0.52
C ARG A 354 25.43 3.08 -1.87
N ILE A 355 24.28 2.46 -2.09
CA ILE A 355 23.96 1.79 -3.36
C ILE A 355 23.54 2.78 -4.44
N THR A 356 22.81 3.85 -4.10
CA THR A 356 22.13 4.71 -5.08
C THR A 356 22.84 6.01 -5.41
N ARG A 357 23.76 6.50 -4.56
CA ARG A 357 24.46 7.80 -4.74
C ARG A 357 25.89 7.67 -5.25
N SER A 358 26.33 6.48 -5.65
CA SER A 358 27.68 6.27 -6.18
C SER A 358 27.80 6.79 -7.61
N THR A 359 28.98 7.32 -7.96
CA THR A 359 29.33 7.67 -9.35
C THR A 359 30.03 6.52 -10.10
N LYS A 360 30.39 5.43 -9.41
CA LYS A 360 31.15 4.29 -9.95
C LYS A 360 30.29 3.14 -10.49
N TRP A 361 28.98 3.18 -10.24
CA TRP A 361 28.02 2.19 -10.67
C TRP A 361 26.61 2.80 -10.70
N ASN A 362 25.71 2.12 -11.39
CA ASN A 362 24.29 2.44 -11.39
C ASN A 362 23.48 1.16 -11.12
N VAL A 363 22.44 1.26 -10.29
CA VAL A 363 21.52 0.14 -10.01
C VAL A 363 20.89 -0.40 -11.29
N ALA A 364 20.55 0.48 -12.24
CA ALA A 364 20.01 0.06 -13.54
C ALA A 364 20.97 -0.85 -14.31
N ASP A 365 22.27 -0.56 -14.27
CA ASP A 365 23.30 -1.33 -14.97
C ASP A 365 23.50 -2.70 -14.29
N ALA A 366 23.43 -2.71 -12.95
CA ALA A 366 23.47 -3.93 -12.16
C ALA A 366 22.28 -4.86 -12.45
N VAL A 367 21.08 -4.29 -12.63
CA VAL A 367 19.89 -5.05 -13.04
C VAL A 367 20.03 -5.57 -14.47
N ARG A 368 20.53 -4.76 -15.42
CA ARG A 368 20.81 -5.20 -16.80
C ARG A 368 21.80 -6.36 -16.82
N TRP A 369 22.89 -6.25 -16.08
CA TRP A 369 23.86 -7.32 -15.91
C TRP A 369 23.20 -8.61 -15.40
N ALA A 370 22.37 -8.54 -14.35
CA ALA A 370 21.73 -9.72 -13.77
C ALA A 370 20.77 -10.41 -14.76
N ARG A 371 20.02 -9.62 -15.54
CA ARG A 371 19.18 -10.12 -16.63
C ARG A 371 20.02 -10.86 -17.68
N ASP A 372 21.12 -10.26 -18.12
CA ASP A 372 21.98 -10.86 -19.16
C ASP A 372 22.61 -12.17 -18.65
N GLN A 373 22.96 -12.25 -17.37
CA GLN A 373 23.40 -13.51 -16.74
C GLN A 373 22.29 -14.56 -16.67
N GLN A 374 21.05 -14.18 -16.36
CA GLN A 374 19.92 -15.10 -16.33
C GLN A 374 19.61 -15.66 -17.73
N ALA A 375 19.65 -14.81 -18.76
CA ALA A 375 19.49 -15.23 -20.15
C ALA A 375 20.61 -16.21 -20.58
N ALA A 376 21.85 -15.96 -20.18
CA ALA A 376 22.99 -16.84 -20.43
C ALA A 376 22.89 -18.18 -19.68
N ALA A 377 22.40 -18.18 -18.44
CA ALA A 377 22.23 -19.38 -17.62
C ALA A 377 21.14 -20.33 -18.15
N HIS A 378 20.13 -19.83 -18.88
CA HIS A 378 19.16 -20.67 -19.59
C HIS A 378 19.76 -21.48 -20.77
N GLY A 379 21.01 -21.20 -21.16
CA GLY A 379 21.73 -21.89 -22.24
C GLY A 379 22.89 -22.78 -21.79
N ALA A 380 23.25 -22.83 -20.50
CA ALA A 380 24.40 -23.61 -20.02
C ALA A 380 24.14 -24.26 -18.65
N GLU A 381 24.41 -25.57 -18.54
CA GLU A 381 24.44 -26.28 -17.26
C GLU A 381 25.66 -25.81 -16.44
N ALA A 382 25.43 -25.19 -15.29
CA ALA A 382 26.49 -24.64 -14.46
C ALA A 382 27.03 -25.68 -13.44
N GLU A 383 28.30 -26.06 -13.58
CA GLU A 383 29.07 -26.72 -12.53
C GLU A 383 29.52 -25.69 -11.47
N ALA A 384 29.19 -25.95 -10.20
CA ALA A 384 29.48 -25.03 -9.09
C ALA A 384 30.87 -25.29 -8.47
N SER A 385 31.80 -24.35 -8.65
CA SER A 385 32.99 -24.21 -7.81
C SER A 385 32.67 -23.39 -6.55
N ALA A 386 33.28 -23.75 -5.42
CA ALA A 386 33.09 -23.12 -4.11
C ALA A 386 34.30 -22.23 -3.77
N ASP A 387 34.19 -20.93 -4.09
CA ASP A 387 35.14 -19.92 -3.63
C ASP A 387 34.47 -18.91 -2.67
N ALA A 388 35.25 -18.30 -1.77
CA ALA A 388 34.76 -17.46 -0.67
C ALA A 388 33.91 -16.23 -1.09
N PRO A 389 34.16 -15.55 -2.22
CA PRO A 389 33.29 -14.48 -2.74
C PRO A 389 31.88 -14.98 -3.09
N GLN A 390 31.76 -16.16 -3.72
CA GLN A 390 30.48 -16.79 -4.05
C GLN A 390 29.65 -17.13 -2.80
N GLY A 391 30.32 -17.49 -1.70
CA GLY A 391 29.66 -17.84 -0.43
C GLY A 391 28.87 -16.66 0.18
N ARG A 392 29.39 -15.44 0.08
CA ARG A 392 28.72 -14.24 0.60
C ARG A 392 27.50 -13.85 -0.23
N LEU A 393 27.63 -13.90 -1.56
CA LEU A 393 26.55 -13.64 -2.50
C LEU A 393 25.38 -14.62 -2.28
N ARG A 394 25.69 -15.92 -2.21
CA ARG A 394 24.70 -16.97 -1.91
C ARG A 394 24.03 -16.78 -0.56
N ARG A 395 24.77 -16.38 0.49
CA ARG A 395 24.21 -16.13 1.82
C ARG A 395 23.22 -14.96 1.80
N LEU A 396 23.57 -13.86 1.12
CA LEU A 396 22.67 -12.71 1.04
C LEU A 396 21.42 -13.05 0.22
N ALA A 397 21.57 -13.69 -0.95
CA ALA A 397 20.43 -14.12 -1.76
C ALA A 397 19.48 -15.06 -1.00
N ALA A 398 20.02 -16.05 -0.27
CA ALA A 398 19.21 -16.94 0.57
C ALA A 398 18.45 -16.17 1.66
N LEU A 399 19.07 -15.18 2.30
CA LEU A 399 18.41 -14.35 3.31
C LEU A 399 17.33 -13.45 2.70
N VAL A 400 17.53 -12.98 1.47
CA VAL A 400 16.51 -12.23 0.70
C VAL A 400 15.25 -13.08 0.51
N ASP A 401 15.38 -14.35 0.12
CA ASP A 401 14.22 -15.24 -0.05
C ASP A 401 13.62 -15.75 1.27
N GLU A 402 14.43 -15.86 2.33
CA GLU A 402 13.98 -16.29 3.65
C GLU A 402 13.15 -15.21 4.36
N THR A 403 13.56 -13.93 4.25
CA THR A 403 12.98 -12.82 5.01
C THR A 403 11.46 -12.69 4.83
N PRO A 404 10.89 -12.67 3.61
CA PRO A 404 9.44 -12.63 3.40
C PRO A 404 8.70 -13.79 4.05
N ARG A 405 9.29 -14.99 4.09
CA ARG A 405 8.68 -16.18 4.71
C ARG A 405 8.62 -16.04 6.23
N VAL A 406 9.71 -15.59 6.85
CA VAL A 406 9.78 -15.34 8.30
C VAL A 406 8.79 -14.25 8.70
N MET A 407 8.69 -13.17 7.91
CA MET A 407 7.72 -12.12 8.16
C MET A 407 6.28 -12.60 8.00
N ALA A 408 6.00 -13.44 7.00
CA ALA A 408 4.67 -14.04 6.83
C ALA A 408 4.26 -14.90 8.02
N ALA A 409 5.16 -15.75 8.53
CA ALA A 409 4.90 -16.54 9.74
C ALA A 409 4.62 -15.63 10.95
N ALA A 410 5.44 -14.60 11.17
CA ALA A 410 5.26 -13.66 12.27
C ALA A 410 3.94 -12.86 12.17
N MET A 411 3.52 -12.47 10.97
CA MET A 411 2.31 -11.66 10.77
C MET A 411 1.01 -12.47 10.71
N GLU A 412 1.04 -13.68 10.15
CA GLU A 412 -0.16 -14.50 9.93
C GLU A 412 -0.40 -15.52 11.05
N THR A 413 0.66 -16.05 11.66
CA THR A 413 0.54 -17.04 12.75
C THR A 413 0.63 -16.36 14.11
N ASP A 414 1.67 -15.54 14.32
CA ASP A 414 1.95 -14.97 15.63
C ASP A 414 1.29 -13.60 15.87
N LEU A 415 0.69 -13.00 14.83
CA LEU A 415 0.16 -11.63 14.83
C LEU A 415 1.14 -10.60 15.43
N ASN A 416 2.43 -10.74 15.10
CA ASN A 416 3.54 -10.05 15.74
C ASN A 416 4.37 -9.20 14.76
N PRO A 417 3.95 -7.94 14.52
CA PRO A 417 4.71 -6.95 13.75
C PRO A 417 6.15 -6.74 14.21
N SER A 418 6.41 -6.78 15.52
CA SER A 418 7.76 -6.55 16.05
C SER A 418 8.74 -7.61 15.55
N THR A 419 8.34 -8.88 15.55
CA THR A 419 9.15 -9.98 15.02
C THR A 419 9.34 -9.86 13.51
N ALA A 420 8.29 -9.52 12.76
CA ALA A 420 8.38 -9.31 11.32
C ALA A 420 9.36 -8.17 10.96
N ILE A 421 9.24 -7.01 11.62
CA ILE A 421 10.14 -5.87 11.39
C ILE A 421 11.60 -6.25 11.71
N LYS A 422 11.85 -7.00 12.80
CA LYS A 422 13.21 -7.45 13.16
C LYS A 422 13.84 -8.34 12.08
N ALA A 423 13.05 -9.17 11.41
CA ALA A 423 13.54 -10.00 10.30
C ALA A 423 14.01 -9.11 9.12
N ALA A 424 13.19 -8.14 8.68
CA ALA A 424 13.59 -7.19 7.65
C ALA A 424 14.82 -6.35 8.04
N MET A 425 14.88 -5.89 9.30
CA MET A 425 16.05 -5.16 9.80
C MET A 425 17.32 -6.03 9.82
N THR A 426 17.19 -7.33 10.07
CA THR A 426 18.33 -8.27 10.01
C THR A 426 18.86 -8.38 8.59
N LEU A 427 17.98 -8.47 7.58
CA LEU A 427 18.38 -8.42 6.16
C LEU A 427 19.12 -7.11 5.83
N LEU A 428 18.64 -5.96 6.30
CA LEU A 428 19.28 -4.66 6.05
C LEU A 428 20.65 -4.52 6.74
N VAL A 429 20.80 -5.08 7.94
CA VAL A 429 22.11 -5.13 8.63
C VAL A 429 23.09 -6.00 7.85
N GLU A 430 22.65 -7.17 7.39
CA GLU A 430 23.49 -8.07 6.58
C GLU A 430 23.82 -7.46 5.20
N ALA A 431 22.90 -6.70 4.60
CA ALA A 431 23.18 -5.94 3.37
C ALA A 431 24.26 -4.87 3.61
N ASN A 432 24.19 -4.10 4.71
CA ASN A 432 25.23 -3.13 5.05
C ASN A 432 26.61 -3.78 5.23
N LYS A 433 26.64 -4.91 5.94
CA LYS A 433 27.85 -5.70 6.15
C LYS A 433 28.39 -6.23 4.83
N PHE A 434 27.53 -6.80 3.99
CA PHE A 434 27.90 -7.27 2.66
C PHE A 434 28.51 -6.16 1.79
N ILE A 435 27.91 -4.96 1.76
CA ILE A 435 28.46 -3.82 1.02
C ILE A 435 29.83 -3.40 1.59
N ALA A 436 30.00 -3.42 2.92
CA ALA A 436 31.27 -3.12 3.58
C ALA A 436 32.38 -4.12 3.24
N ASP A 437 32.08 -5.41 3.34
CA ASP A 437 33.05 -6.50 3.13
C ASP A 437 33.41 -6.66 1.66
N SER A 438 32.45 -6.46 0.75
CA SER A 438 32.65 -6.55 -0.71
C SER A 438 33.36 -5.32 -1.28
N ALA A 439 33.27 -4.17 -0.61
CA ALA A 439 33.95 -2.93 -0.97
C ALA A 439 33.89 -2.56 -2.48
N PRO A 440 32.70 -2.43 -3.09
CA PRO A 440 32.55 -2.20 -4.54
C PRO A 440 33.21 -0.91 -5.07
N TRP A 441 33.55 0.04 -4.18
CA TRP A 441 34.30 1.25 -4.54
C TRP A 441 35.81 1.02 -4.68
N ASP A 442 36.35 -0.08 -4.17
CA ASP A 442 37.77 -0.40 -4.21
C ASP A 442 38.10 -1.16 -5.51
N THR A 443 38.64 -0.44 -6.49
CA THR A 443 38.98 -0.98 -7.82
C THR A 443 40.10 -2.01 -7.77
N THR A 444 40.86 -2.09 -6.68
CA THR A 444 41.87 -3.13 -6.48
C THR A 444 41.24 -4.48 -6.09
N LYS A 445 40.08 -4.43 -5.42
CA LYS A 445 39.31 -5.63 -5.03
C LYS A 445 38.27 -6.03 -6.07
N VAL A 446 37.70 -5.05 -6.76
CA VAL A 446 36.64 -5.25 -7.76
C VAL A 446 37.09 -4.63 -9.09
N PRO A 447 37.96 -5.34 -9.84
CA PRO A 447 38.61 -4.79 -11.02
C PRO A 447 37.70 -4.75 -12.25
N SER A 448 36.60 -5.52 -12.28
CA SER A 448 35.67 -5.54 -13.41
C SER A 448 34.30 -4.96 -13.07
N ASP A 449 33.67 -4.35 -14.06
CA ASP A 449 32.31 -3.80 -13.92
C ASP A 449 31.27 -4.91 -13.72
N ALA A 450 31.48 -6.09 -14.33
CA ALA A 450 30.62 -7.26 -14.10
C ALA A 450 30.61 -7.68 -12.62
N ALA A 451 31.78 -7.80 -11.98
CA ALA A 451 31.85 -8.14 -10.56
C ALA A 451 31.25 -7.04 -9.66
N ARG A 452 31.40 -5.77 -10.05
CA ARG A 452 30.79 -4.64 -9.33
C ARG A 452 29.27 -4.67 -9.46
N ASN A 453 28.76 -4.90 -10.66
CA ASN A 453 27.34 -5.01 -10.95
C ASN A 453 26.70 -6.18 -10.20
N GLU A 454 27.38 -7.32 -10.08
CA GLU A 454 26.91 -8.43 -9.25
C GLU A 454 26.72 -8.05 -7.79
N ILE A 455 27.73 -7.40 -7.20
CA ILE A 455 27.68 -6.94 -5.79
C ILE A 455 26.55 -5.91 -5.61
N VAL A 456 26.47 -4.93 -6.50
CA VAL A 456 25.45 -3.87 -6.44
C VAL A 456 24.06 -4.47 -6.59
N PHE A 457 23.87 -5.42 -7.50
CA PHE A 457 22.60 -6.10 -7.72
C PHE A 457 22.14 -6.84 -6.46
N HIS A 458 23.00 -7.65 -5.83
CA HIS A 458 22.62 -8.38 -4.61
C HIS A 458 22.24 -7.45 -3.45
N ALA A 459 22.97 -6.33 -3.30
CA ALA A 459 22.65 -5.33 -2.28
C ALA A 459 21.35 -4.58 -2.61
N ALA A 460 21.12 -4.24 -3.88
CA ALA A 460 19.89 -3.61 -4.34
C ALA A 460 18.68 -4.53 -4.16
N GLU A 461 18.80 -5.83 -4.42
CA GLU A 461 17.75 -6.83 -4.19
C GLU A 461 17.40 -6.96 -2.70
N ALA A 462 18.40 -6.94 -1.81
CA ALA A 462 18.15 -6.92 -0.37
C ALA A 462 17.37 -5.68 0.07
N LEU A 463 17.72 -4.51 -0.47
CA LEU A 463 16.99 -3.27 -0.23
C LEU A 463 15.58 -3.32 -0.84
N ARG A 464 15.43 -3.80 -2.08
CA ARG A 464 14.16 -3.91 -2.78
C ARG A 464 13.19 -4.79 -2.00
N VAL A 465 13.60 -6.02 -1.66
CA VAL A 465 12.76 -6.97 -0.94
C VAL A 465 12.43 -6.46 0.46
N ALA A 466 13.39 -5.87 1.19
CA ALA A 466 13.11 -5.22 2.47
C ALA A 466 12.07 -4.09 2.33
N GLY A 467 12.21 -3.24 1.29
CA GLY A 467 11.26 -2.18 0.97
C GLY A 467 9.86 -2.73 0.72
N LEU A 468 9.73 -3.79 -0.09
CA LEU A 468 8.46 -4.44 -0.40
C LEU A 468 7.72 -4.94 0.85
N VAL A 469 8.42 -5.69 1.71
CA VAL A 469 7.81 -6.32 2.89
C VAL A 469 7.62 -5.35 4.05
N LEU A 470 8.30 -4.20 4.05
CA LEU A 470 8.14 -3.16 5.06
C LEU A 470 6.99 -2.16 4.76
N GLN A 471 6.39 -2.19 3.56
CA GLN A 471 5.28 -1.29 3.17
C GLN A 471 4.11 -1.25 4.18
N PRO A 472 3.69 -2.36 4.83
CA PRO A 472 2.61 -2.32 5.82
C PRO A 472 2.94 -1.50 7.08
N PHE A 473 4.22 -1.34 7.38
CA PHE A 473 4.71 -0.70 8.61
C PHE A 473 5.12 0.76 8.36
N MET A 474 5.79 1.04 7.24
CA MET A 474 6.25 2.38 6.82
C MET A 474 5.84 2.68 5.36
N PRO A 475 4.53 2.88 5.08
CA PRO A 475 4.02 2.95 3.71
C PRO A 475 4.62 4.09 2.87
N GLY A 476 4.82 5.28 3.45
CA GLY A 476 5.34 6.44 2.73
C GLY A 476 6.81 6.27 2.36
N LYS A 477 7.65 5.96 3.36
CA LYS A 477 9.10 5.83 3.22
C LYS A 477 9.51 4.60 2.42
N MET A 478 8.77 3.50 2.51
CA MET A 478 9.03 2.36 1.62
C MET A 478 8.60 2.66 0.19
N GLY A 479 7.53 3.43 -0.02
CA GLY A 479 7.17 3.95 -1.34
C GLY A 479 8.30 4.77 -1.97
N GLU A 480 8.80 5.77 -1.25
CA GLU A 480 9.94 6.61 -1.68
C GLU A 480 11.19 5.78 -1.97
N MET A 481 11.52 4.81 -1.11
CA MET A 481 12.67 3.93 -1.30
C MET A 481 12.54 3.08 -2.58
N LEU A 482 11.35 2.52 -2.82
CA LEU A 482 11.07 1.72 -4.01
C LEU A 482 11.08 2.58 -5.28
N ASP A 483 10.65 3.85 -5.20
CA ASP A 483 10.80 4.83 -6.29
C ASP A 483 12.29 5.07 -6.63
N ILE A 484 13.13 5.29 -5.61
CA ILE A 484 14.58 5.50 -5.78
C ILE A 484 15.23 4.27 -6.45
N LEU A 485 14.83 3.06 -6.04
CA LEU A 485 15.32 1.81 -6.63
C LEU A 485 14.74 1.51 -8.02
N GLY A 486 13.73 2.27 -8.48
CA GLY A 486 13.12 2.11 -9.80
C GLY A 486 12.08 0.99 -9.90
N VAL A 487 11.50 0.56 -8.79
CA VAL A 487 10.50 -0.52 -8.74
C VAL A 487 9.13 0.02 -9.11
N GLN A 488 8.53 -0.50 -10.18
CA GLN A 488 7.22 -0.04 -10.64
C GLN A 488 6.09 -0.37 -9.64
N PRO A 489 5.06 0.49 -9.46
CA PRO A 489 3.97 0.25 -8.52
C PRO A 489 3.30 -1.13 -8.67
N ALA A 490 3.09 -1.61 -9.91
CA ALA A 490 2.50 -2.92 -10.19
C ALA A 490 3.35 -4.10 -9.68
N ARG A 491 4.64 -3.88 -9.44
CA ARG A 491 5.60 -4.88 -8.93
C ARG A 491 5.88 -4.73 -7.45
N ARG A 492 5.13 -3.86 -6.75
CA ARG A 492 5.27 -3.65 -5.30
C ARG A 492 4.46 -4.64 -4.46
N THR A 493 4.32 -5.87 -4.92
CA THR A 493 3.50 -6.90 -4.29
C THR A 493 4.36 -7.98 -3.62
N PHE A 494 3.76 -8.79 -2.74
CA PHE A 494 4.47 -9.88 -2.09
C PHE A 494 5.05 -10.90 -3.09
N ALA A 495 4.43 -11.08 -4.26
CA ALA A 495 4.90 -12.02 -5.29
C ALA A 495 6.30 -11.65 -5.82
N TYR A 496 6.63 -10.35 -5.83
CA TYR A 496 7.93 -9.85 -6.26
C TYR A 496 8.96 -9.82 -5.12
N ALA A 497 8.58 -10.16 -3.89
CA ALA A 497 9.48 -10.23 -2.73
C ALA A 497 10.29 -11.53 -2.75
N THR A 498 11.11 -11.71 -3.77
CA THR A 498 12.05 -12.83 -3.95
C THR A 498 13.28 -12.32 -4.68
N PHE A 499 14.42 -12.96 -4.47
CA PHE A 499 15.67 -12.58 -5.11
C PHE A 499 15.55 -12.70 -6.63
N GLY A 500 15.91 -11.63 -7.36
CA GLY A 500 15.79 -11.57 -8.81
C GLY A 500 14.36 -11.45 -9.31
N GLY A 501 13.39 -11.20 -8.43
CA GLY A 501 11.97 -11.11 -8.82
C GLY A 501 11.65 -9.95 -9.76
N ASP A 502 12.54 -8.96 -9.92
CA ASP A 502 12.31 -7.74 -10.70
C ASP A 502 13.50 -7.40 -11.62
N VAL A 503 13.99 -8.40 -12.38
CA VAL A 503 15.06 -8.23 -13.38
C VAL A 503 14.56 -8.08 -14.82
N GLU A 504 13.31 -8.46 -15.07
CA GLU A 504 12.65 -8.29 -16.36
C GLU A 504 12.14 -6.85 -16.49
N ARG A 505 12.82 -5.94 -17.17
CA ARG A 505 12.18 -4.64 -17.47
C ARG A 505 11.14 -4.86 -18.57
N MET A 506 9.89 -4.49 -18.30
CA MET A 506 8.87 -4.33 -19.33
C MET A 506 9.13 -2.96 -19.97
N ARG A 507 9.61 -2.91 -21.22
CA ARG A 507 9.65 -1.64 -21.94
C ARG A 507 8.22 -1.19 -22.24
N LEU A 508 7.98 0.12 -22.25
CA LEU A 508 6.64 0.69 -22.51
C LEU A 508 6.00 0.12 -23.79
N ASN A 509 6.79 -0.15 -24.83
CA ASN A 509 6.32 -0.72 -26.08
C ASN A 509 6.44 -2.24 -26.16
N GLU A 510 7.17 -2.93 -25.29
CA GLU A 510 7.49 -4.36 -25.45
C GLU A 510 6.26 -5.27 -25.48
N LYS A 511 5.20 -4.90 -24.76
CA LYS A 511 3.92 -5.61 -24.78
C LYS A 511 2.78 -4.74 -25.27
N THR A 512 3.07 -3.72 -26.06
CA THR A 512 2.06 -2.77 -26.52
C THR A 512 1.99 -2.79 -28.03
N ALA A 513 0.82 -3.11 -28.56
CA ALA A 513 0.47 -2.88 -29.95
C ALA A 513 -0.50 -1.68 -30.05
N ILE A 514 -0.43 -0.93 -31.14
CA ILE A 514 -1.29 0.22 -31.39
C ILE A 514 -2.14 -0.08 -32.61
N ALA A 515 -3.46 -0.12 -32.45
CA ALA A 515 -4.38 -0.30 -33.56
C ALA A 515 -5.06 1.03 -33.92
N THR A 516 -5.06 1.34 -35.21
CA THR A 516 -5.77 2.46 -35.83
C THR A 516 -6.48 1.98 -37.10
N PRO A 517 -7.41 2.76 -37.68
CA PRO A 517 -8.05 2.39 -38.94
C PRO A 517 -7.08 2.26 -40.12
N GLN A 518 -5.92 2.91 -40.06
CA GLN A 518 -4.95 2.95 -41.16
C GLN A 518 -3.82 1.92 -41.00
N VAL A 519 -3.39 1.64 -39.77
CA VAL A 519 -2.25 0.74 -39.47
C VAL A 519 -2.41 0.05 -38.13
N THR A 520 -1.72 -1.08 -37.97
CA THR A 520 -1.42 -1.70 -36.68
C THR A 520 0.08 -1.58 -36.44
N LEU A 521 0.50 -1.01 -35.31
CA LEU A 521 1.91 -0.97 -34.90
C LEU A 521 2.14 -2.08 -33.87
N VAL A 522 3.17 -2.90 -34.08
CA VAL A 522 3.54 -3.98 -33.16
C VAL A 522 5.00 -3.86 -32.75
N PRO A 523 5.42 -4.41 -31.61
CA PRO A 523 6.81 -4.37 -31.17
C PRO A 523 7.74 -5.07 -32.19
N TYR A 524 8.96 -4.56 -32.36
CA TYR A 524 9.93 -5.21 -33.25
C TYR A 524 10.53 -6.47 -32.61
N GLU A 525 10.07 -7.64 -33.07
CA GLU A 525 10.44 -8.98 -32.61
C GLU A 525 11.41 -9.70 -33.56
N ALA A 526 12.12 -10.72 -33.05
CA ALA A 526 13.06 -11.53 -33.84
C ALA A 526 12.40 -12.17 -35.08
N ARG A 527 11.11 -12.54 -35.00
CA ARG A 527 10.34 -13.11 -36.12
C ARG A 527 10.22 -12.18 -37.33
N HIS A 528 10.33 -10.87 -37.12
CA HIS A 528 10.23 -9.86 -38.17
C HIS A 528 11.53 -9.73 -38.98
N VAL A 529 12.67 -10.13 -38.40
CA VAL A 529 14.01 -9.91 -38.97
C VAL A 529 14.15 -10.48 -40.38
N ALA A 530 13.63 -11.67 -40.65
CA ALA A 530 13.74 -12.28 -41.98
C ALA A 530 13.04 -11.47 -43.09
N LYS A 531 11.93 -10.80 -42.78
CA LYS A 531 11.27 -9.90 -43.73
C LYS A 531 11.95 -8.54 -43.77
N TYR A 532 12.31 -8.00 -42.61
CA TYR A 532 13.02 -6.73 -42.50
C TYR A 532 14.34 -6.76 -43.29
N HIS A 533 15.13 -7.82 -43.16
CA HIS A 533 16.36 -8.05 -43.93
C HIS A 533 16.12 -8.05 -45.45
N ARG A 534 14.99 -8.61 -45.93
CA ARG A 534 14.63 -8.55 -47.36
C ARG A 534 14.31 -7.13 -47.82
N TRP A 535 13.65 -6.32 -46.99
CA TRP A 535 13.46 -4.90 -47.28
C TRP A 535 14.78 -4.14 -47.31
N MET A 536 15.64 -4.38 -46.33
CA MET A 536 16.97 -3.78 -46.23
C MET A 536 17.96 -4.31 -47.27
N SER A 537 17.58 -5.31 -48.06
CA SER A 537 18.33 -5.79 -49.23
C SER A 537 17.90 -5.12 -50.54
N ASP A 538 16.81 -4.33 -50.55
CA ASP A 538 16.39 -3.57 -51.74
C ASP A 538 17.28 -2.31 -51.88
N PRO A 539 18.03 -2.15 -52.99
CA PRO A 539 18.90 -1.00 -53.20
C PRO A 539 18.17 0.35 -53.13
N ASP A 540 16.90 0.40 -53.56
CA ASP A 540 16.11 1.63 -53.48
C ASP A 540 15.83 2.03 -52.03
N ILE A 541 15.67 1.03 -51.15
CA ILE A 541 15.42 1.23 -49.71
C ILE A 541 16.72 1.63 -49.00
N GLN A 542 17.82 0.92 -49.24
CA GLN A 542 19.14 1.24 -48.66
C GLN A 542 19.56 2.69 -48.94
N VAL A 543 19.34 3.15 -50.18
CA VAL A 543 19.62 4.55 -50.56
C VAL A 543 18.66 5.51 -49.84
N ALA A 544 17.39 5.15 -49.70
CA ALA A 544 16.40 6.00 -49.04
C ALA A 544 16.58 6.09 -47.51
N THR A 545 17.09 5.04 -46.87
CA THR A 545 17.32 4.95 -45.42
C THR A 545 18.78 5.19 -45.02
N ALA A 546 19.65 5.49 -46.00
CA ALA A 546 21.10 5.67 -45.81
C ALA A 546 21.74 4.54 -44.98
N SER A 547 21.33 3.29 -45.22
CA SER A 547 21.75 2.13 -44.43
C SER A 547 22.75 1.24 -45.18
N ASP A 548 23.76 0.77 -44.47
CA ASP A 548 24.72 -0.21 -44.99
C ASP A 548 24.11 -1.62 -45.03
N PRO A 549 24.48 -2.47 -46.02
CA PRO A 549 24.01 -3.84 -46.09
C PRO A 549 24.58 -4.68 -44.93
N LEU A 550 23.69 -5.25 -44.11
CA LEU A 550 24.04 -6.22 -43.07
C LEU A 550 23.76 -7.65 -43.54
N SER A 551 24.50 -8.62 -43.00
CA SER A 551 24.11 -10.03 -43.09
C SER A 551 22.86 -10.32 -42.25
N LEU A 552 22.20 -11.45 -42.50
CA LEU A 552 21.02 -11.83 -41.73
C LEU A 552 21.32 -12.00 -40.23
N GLU A 553 22.51 -12.52 -39.89
CA GLU A 553 22.95 -12.69 -38.50
C GLU A 553 23.15 -11.34 -37.81
N GLU A 554 23.84 -10.41 -38.47
CA GLU A 554 24.01 -9.04 -38.00
C GLU A 554 22.65 -8.32 -37.86
N GLU A 555 21.65 -8.63 -38.69
CA GLU A 555 20.31 -8.06 -38.58
C GLU A 555 19.57 -8.55 -37.31
N TYR A 556 19.77 -9.81 -36.91
CA TYR A 556 19.25 -10.32 -35.62
C TYR A 556 19.93 -9.65 -34.43
N GLU A 557 21.25 -9.44 -34.50
CA GLU A 557 21.98 -8.71 -33.47
C GLU A 557 21.53 -7.24 -33.39
N ASN A 558 21.34 -6.60 -34.56
CA ASN A 558 20.85 -5.24 -34.66
C ASN A 558 19.43 -5.11 -34.11
N GLN A 559 18.52 -6.03 -34.43
CA GLN A 559 17.17 -6.09 -33.87
C GLN A 559 17.20 -6.24 -32.34
N ALA A 560 18.03 -7.13 -31.80
CA ALA A 560 18.19 -7.30 -30.36
C ALA A 560 18.71 -6.01 -29.70
N SER A 561 19.65 -5.32 -30.34
CA SER A 561 20.14 -4.02 -29.87
C SER A 561 19.04 -2.96 -29.89
N TRP A 562 18.24 -2.85 -30.96
CA TRP A 562 17.14 -1.88 -31.04
C TRP A 562 16.02 -2.17 -30.06
N ARG A 563 15.72 -3.46 -29.86
CA ARG A 563 14.77 -3.90 -28.83
C ARG A 563 15.21 -3.51 -27.43
N THR A 564 16.52 -3.35 -27.20
CA THR A 564 17.11 -3.13 -25.87
C THR A 564 17.77 -1.76 -25.69
N ALA A 565 17.84 -0.93 -26.73
CA ALA A 565 18.35 0.44 -26.77
C ALA A 565 17.37 1.38 -26.05
N ASP A 566 17.79 2.02 -24.96
CA ASP A 566 16.90 2.88 -24.19
C ASP A 566 16.37 3.98 -25.08
N ASP A 567 17.23 4.65 -25.85
CA ASP A 567 16.96 5.88 -26.61
C ASP A 567 16.10 5.70 -27.86
N LYS A 568 15.53 4.50 -28.03
CA LYS A 568 14.86 4.08 -29.25
C LYS A 568 13.59 3.30 -28.96
N LEU A 569 12.50 3.69 -29.62
CA LEU A 569 11.28 2.89 -29.76
C LEU A 569 11.11 2.49 -31.22
N THR A 570 11.08 1.19 -31.50
CA THR A 570 10.81 0.67 -32.84
C THR A 570 9.49 -0.10 -32.85
N PHE A 571 8.63 0.23 -33.80
CA PHE A 571 7.44 -0.55 -34.13
C PHE A 571 7.49 -1.01 -35.58
N ILE A 572 7.07 -2.25 -35.82
CA ILE A 572 6.75 -2.72 -37.17
C ILE A 572 5.36 -2.22 -37.52
N ILE A 573 5.24 -1.63 -38.70
CA ILE A 573 3.98 -1.22 -39.30
C ILE A 573 3.38 -2.44 -39.98
N CYS A 574 2.19 -2.82 -39.55
CA CYS A 574 1.36 -3.85 -40.15
C CYS A 574 0.08 -3.22 -40.73
N ARG A 575 -0.57 -3.94 -41.65
CA ARG A 575 -1.90 -3.58 -42.16
C ARG A 575 -2.92 -3.49 -41.01
N PRO A 576 -3.96 -2.65 -41.13
CA PRO A 576 -4.94 -2.47 -40.06
C PRO A 576 -5.69 -3.76 -39.77
N LEU A 577 -6.08 -3.95 -38.51
CA LEU A 577 -6.94 -5.07 -38.10
C LEU A 577 -8.29 -5.03 -38.81
N ALA A 578 -8.89 -6.21 -39.00
CA ALA A 578 -10.24 -6.30 -39.57
C ALA A 578 -11.26 -5.54 -38.69
N ALA A 579 -12.17 -4.80 -39.34
CA ALA A 579 -13.20 -4.03 -38.66
C ALA A 579 -14.07 -4.93 -37.76
N GLY A 580 -14.14 -4.62 -36.45
CA GLY A 580 -14.94 -5.35 -35.46
C GLY A 580 -14.16 -6.26 -34.50
N ALA A 581 -12.83 -6.29 -34.57
CA ALA A 581 -12.01 -6.98 -33.56
C ALA A 581 -12.10 -6.26 -32.20
N ALA A 582 -12.96 -6.75 -31.31
CA ALA A 582 -13.15 -6.22 -29.95
C ALA A 582 -12.10 -6.73 -28.93
N SER A 583 -11.02 -7.35 -29.40
CA SER A 583 -10.00 -7.92 -28.54
C SER A 583 -9.15 -6.82 -27.91
N THR A 584 -8.85 -6.94 -26.61
CA THR A 584 -7.88 -6.11 -25.89
C THR A 584 -6.44 -6.61 -26.06
N GLU A 585 -6.26 -7.69 -26.82
CA GLU A 585 -5.00 -8.42 -26.98
C GLU A 585 -4.77 -8.88 -28.43
N ILE A 586 -3.52 -8.87 -28.87
CA ILE A 586 -3.04 -9.42 -30.13
C ILE A 586 -1.95 -10.45 -29.82
N ALA A 587 -2.06 -11.65 -30.39
CA ALA A 587 -1.02 -12.67 -30.32
C ALA A 587 0.00 -12.50 -31.45
N ALA A 588 1.28 -12.68 -31.14
CA ALA A 588 2.35 -12.64 -32.13
C ALA A 588 2.16 -13.68 -33.25
N GLY A 589 2.53 -13.30 -34.46
CA GLY A 589 2.26 -14.04 -35.69
C GLY A 589 0.81 -13.97 -36.20
N THR A 590 -0.10 -13.22 -35.57
CA THR A 590 -1.48 -13.06 -36.07
C THR A 590 -1.65 -11.77 -36.87
N ALA A 591 -1.54 -10.61 -36.21
CA ALA A 591 -1.64 -9.29 -36.86
C ALA A 591 -0.35 -8.87 -37.58
N ASP A 592 0.74 -9.57 -37.29
CA ASP A 592 2.13 -9.28 -37.64
C ASP A 592 2.77 -10.43 -38.44
N HIS A 593 1.96 -11.33 -39.00
CA HIS A 593 2.47 -12.32 -39.95
C HIS A 593 3.15 -11.63 -41.14
N GLU A 594 4.05 -12.37 -41.78
CA GLU A 594 4.94 -11.84 -42.82
C GLU A 594 4.21 -10.99 -43.87
N ASP A 595 3.08 -11.44 -44.41
CA ASP A 595 2.34 -10.70 -45.44
C ASP A 595 1.70 -9.40 -44.92
N ALA A 596 1.37 -9.30 -43.63
CA ALA A 596 0.76 -8.12 -43.04
C ALA A 596 1.75 -7.00 -42.73
N MET A 597 3.03 -7.32 -42.52
CA MET A 597 4.07 -6.32 -42.29
C MET A 597 4.30 -5.47 -43.55
N VAL A 598 4.38 -4.15 -43.42
CA VAL A 598 4.51 -3.22 -44.56
C VAL A 598 5.61 -2.17 -44.40
N GLY A 599 6.20 -2.04 -43.22
CA GLY A 599 7.30 -1.12 -42.93
C GLY A 599 7.60 -1.05 -41.43
N ASP A 600 8.26 0.02 -40.99
CA ASP A 600 8.55 0.31 -39.59
C ASP A 600 8.51 1.83 -39.31
N VAL A 601 8.36 2.16 -38.04
CA VAL A 601 8.42 3.52 -37.53
C VAL A 601 9.27 3.55 -36.27
N ASN A 602 10.21 4.48 -36.22
CA ASN A 602 11.16 4.64 -35.14
C ASN A 602 10.97 6.00 -34.46
N PHE A 603 11.16 6.00 -33.15
CA PHE A 603 11.32 7.20 -32.34
C PHE A 603 12.69 7.13 -31.68
N PHE A 604 13.53 8.15 -31.87
CA PHE A 604 14.81 8.31 -31.20
C PHE A 604 14.75 9.50 -30.26
N LEU A 605 15.45 9.44 -29.13
CA LEU A 605 15.51 10.53 -28.18
C LEU A 605 16.94 11.08 -28.04
N TYR A 606 17.10 12.38 -28.27
CA TYR A 606 18.39 13.07 -28.19
C TYR A 606 18.38 14.15 -27.11
N PRO A 607 19.49 14.36 -26.37
CA PRO A 607 19.68 15.55 -25.57
C PRO A 607 19.54 16.81 -26.43
N HIS A 608 18.95 17.86 -25.88
CA HIS A 608 18.85 19.17 -26.51
C HIS A 608 20.05 20.02 -26.10
N ASP A 609 20.99 20.22 -27.03
CA ASP A 609 22.10 21.14 -26.87
C ASP A 609 21.69 22.52 -27.42
N ASP A 610 21.48 23.50 -26.53
CA ASP A 610 21.34 24.90 -26.92
C ASP A 610 22.73 25.56 -26.91
N ASP A 611 23.36 25.69 -28.08
CA ASP A 611 24.60 26.47 -28.27
C ASP A 611 24.37 28.00 -28.19
N ASP A 612 23.13 28.46 -28.07
CA ASP A 612 22.76 29.89 -28.08
C ASP A 612 22.55 30.51 -26.67
N ASP A 613 22.71 29.72 -25.59
CA ASP A 613 22.49 30.13 -24.19
C ASP A 613 23.82 30.40 -23.43
N GLU A 614 24.89 30.83 -24.12
CA GLU A 614 26.21 31.12 -23.51
C GLU A 614 26.28 32.43 -22.70
N GLU A 615 25.22 33.24 -22.61
CA GLU A 615 25.21 34.41 -21.71
C GLU A 615 24.56 34.09 -20.35
N GLY A 616 25.29 33.36 -19.50
CA GLY A 616 25.13 33.50 -18.04
C GLY A 616 24.94 32.24 -17.18
N LYS A 617 25.65 31.13 -17.42
CA LYS A 617 25.66 29.99 -16.48
C LYS A 617 26.97 29.90 -15.70
N ASP A 618 26.82 30.04 -14.38
CA ASP A 618 27.84 29.78 -13.35
C ASP A 618 28.30 28.30 -13.45
N GLU A 619 29.62 28.08 -13.45
CA GLU A 619 30.23 26.75 -13.42
C GLU A 619 29.91 26.06 -12.06
N GLY A 620 28.78 25.33 -11.96
CA GLY A 620 28.48 24.61 -10.72
C GLY A 620 27.17 23.84 -10.60
N SER A 621 26.18 24.01 -11.49
CA SER A 621 24.91 23.26 -11.42
C SER A 621 24.72 22.36 -12.65
N ALA A 622 24.97 21.06 -12.48
CA ALA A 622 24.58 20.04 -13.46
C ALA A 622 23.04 19.86 -13.41
N GLU A 623 22.31 20.70 -14.16
CA GLU A 623 20.88 20.51 -14.39
C GLU A 623 20.65 19.41 -15.46
N PRO A 624 19.56 18.62 -15.38
CA PRO A 624 19.23 17.62 -16.39
C PRO A 624 18.93 18.28 -17.74
N PRO A 625 19.40 17.71 -18.88
CA PRO A 625 19.16 18.27 -20.20
C PRO A 625 17.67 18.14 -20.59
N ASP A 626 17.17 19.12 -21.35
CA ASP A 626 15.91 18.94 -22.09
C ASP A 626 16.18 17.98 -23.28
N PHE A 627 15.13 17.40 -23.89
CA PHE A 627 15.27 16.42 -24.98
C PHE A 627 14.49 16.82 -26.23
N VAL A 628 14.93 16.32 -27.39
CA VAL A 628 14.22 16.38 -28.68
C VAL A 628 14.03 14.96 -29.20
N GLY A 629 12.83 14.65 -29.69
CA GLY A 629 12.52 13.33 -30.28
C GLY A 629 12.65 13.36 -31.80
N GLU A 630 13.35 12.41 -32.41
CA GLU A 630 13.37 12.22 -33.86
C GLU A 630 12.40 11.10 -34.26
N ILE A 631 11.56 11.35 -35.27
CA ILE A 631 10.68 10.33 -35.85
C ILE A 631 11.21 9.97 -37.24
N ASP A 632 11.41 8.68 -37.44
CA ASP A 632 11.71 8.09 -38.75
C ASP A 632 10.62 7.08 -39.15
N VAL A 633 10.28 7.03 -40.43
CA VAL A 633 9.24 6.15 -40.94
C VAL A 633 9.61 5.60 -42.31
N MET A 634 9.58 4.27 -42.43
CA MET A 634 9.77 3.57 -43.70
C MET A 634 8.51 2.78 -44.05
N VAL A 635 7.99 2.99 -45.26
CA VAL A 635 6.96 2.12 -45.86
C VAL A 635 7.62 1.29 -46.95
N ALA A 636 8.11 0.11 -46.56
CA ALA A 636 8.90 -0.76 -47.41
C ALA A 636 8.08 -1.32 -48.59
N GLU A 637 6.84 -1.76 -48.34
CA GLU A 637 5.99 -2.40 -49.36
C GLU A 637 5.49 -1.39 -50.41
N LYS A 638 5.90 -1.59 -51.68
CA LYS A 638 5.58 -0.68 -52.79
C LYS A 638 4.07 -0.49 -52.99
N GLY A 639 3.26 -1.53 -52.73
CA GLY A 639 1.80 -1.50 -52.84
C GLY A 639 1.09 -0.63 -51.80
N ASP A 640 1.74 -0.35 -50.67
CA ASP A 640 1.19 0.37 -49.53
C ASP A 640 1.66 1.86 -49.50
N ARG A 641 2.66 2.21 -50.31
CA ARG A 641 3.15 3.60 -50.47
C ARG A 641 2.06 4.51 -51.05
N GLY A 642 1.89 5.70 -50.46
CA GLY A 642 0.91 6.70 -50.93
C GLY A 642 -0.55 6.42 -50.55
N ARG A 643 -0.83 5.37 -49.76
CA ARG A 643 -2.18 5.02 -49.29
C ARG A 643 -2.51 5.54 -47.88
N GLY A 644 -1.70 6.46 -47.37
CA GLY A 644 -1.86 7.01 -46.01
C GLY A 644 -1.22 6.20 -44.88
N VAL A 645 -0.59 5.06 -45.18
CA VAL A 645 0.10 4.19 -44.19
C VAL A 645 1.15 4.94 -43.39
N GLY A 646 2.07 5.65 -44.06
CA GLY A 646 3.12 6.41 -43.36
C GLY A 646 2.55 7.51 -42.45
N PHE A 647 1.51 8.22 -42.91
CA PHE A 647 0.84 9.22 -42.07
C PHE A 647 0.16 8.56 -40.87
N GLY A 648 -0.54 7.44 -41.07
CA GLY A 648 -1.15 6.65 -40.02
C GLY A 648 -0.13 6.21 -38.96
N ALA A 649 1.01 5.66 -39.39
CA ALA A 649 2.09 5.24 -38.49
C ALA A 649 2.69 6.39 -37.68
N VAL A 650 3.05 7.51 -38.33
CA VAL A 650 3.60 8.69 -37.65
C VAL A 650 2.59 9.29 -36.68
N SER A 651 1.33 9.44 -37.08
CA SER A 651 0.27 9.98 -36.22
C SER A 651 -0.02 9.10 -35.00
N ALA A 652 -0.03 7.77 -35.17
CA ALA A 652 -0.19 6.80 -34.10
C ALA A 652 1.00 6.81 -33.13
N LEU A 653 2.23 6.86 -33.64
CA LEU A 653 3.43 6.98 -32.82
C LEU A 653 3.47 8.31 -32.05
N MET A 654 3.08 9.43 -32.66
CA MET A 654 2.98 10.72 -31.98
C MET A 654 1.96 10.69 -30.85
N GLU A 655 0.78 10.09 -31.06
CA GLU A 655 -0.24 9.95 -30.00
C GLU A 655 0.27 9.03 -28.87
N TYR A 656 0.98 7.96 -29.20
CA TYR A 656 1.63 7.09 -28.21
C TYR A 656 2.69 7.86 -27.39
N VAL A 657 3.60 8.58 -28.06
CA VAL A 657 4.62 9.40 -27.39
C VAL A 657 3.98 10.45 -26.49
N LEU A 658 2.89 11.10 -26.92
CA LEU A 658 2.17 12.07 -26.08
C LEU A 658 1.58 11.43 -24.81
N ARG A 659 0.96 10.25 -24.94
CA ARG A 659 0.36 9.52 -23.80
C ARG A 659 1.41 9.02 -22.81
N HIS A 660 2.60 8.71 -23.31
CA HIS A 660 3.67 8.06 -22.54
C HIS A 660 4.89 8.96 -22.32
N VAL A 661 4.82 10.27 -22.61
CA VAL A 661 5.97 11.20 -22.58
C VAL A 661 6.71 11.20 -21.24
N GLU A 662 5.97 11.22 -20.12
CA GLU A 662 6.59 11.13 -18.80
C GLU A 662 7.29 9.80 -18.56
N GLY A 663 6.68 8.71 -19.04
CA GLY A 663 7.25 7.37 -18.97
C GLY A 663 8.56 7.32 -19.73
N ILE A 664 8.51 7.68 -21.02
CA ILE A 664 9.66 7.74 -21.94
C ILE A 664 10.78 8.59 -21.32
N LEU A 665 10.51 9.83 -20.93
CA LEU A 665 11.54 10.72 -20.36
C LEU A 665 12.12 10.21 -19.03
N ARG A 666 11.34 9.51 -18.21
CA ARG A 666 11.85 8.86 -16.97
C ARG A 666 12.72 7.64 -17.25
N GLU A 667 12.58 7.02 -18.43
CA GLU A 667 13.49 5.99 -18.89
C GLU A 667 14.88 6.56 -19.26
N HIS A 668 14.95 7.88 -19.51
CA HIS A 668 16.07 8.59 -20.14
C HIS A 668 16.79 9.64 -19.30
N GLY A 669 16.10 10.35 -18.42
CA GLY A 669 16.66 11.47 -17.68
C GLY A 669 17.44 11.02 -16.42
N PRO A 670 18.50 11.73 -16.02
CA PRO A 670 19.13 11.52 -14.73
C PRO A 670 18.14 11.82 -13.59
N ARG A 671 18.05 10.89 -12.62
CA ARG A 671 17.06 10.92 -11.52
C ARG A 671 17.43 11.84 -10.34
N SER A 672 18.44 12.71 -10.49
CA SER A 672 18.91 13.59 -9.41
C SER A 672 18.67 15.06 -9.74
N GLY A 673 17.47 15.56 -9.49
CA GLY A 673 17.16 16.98 -9.61
C GLY A 673 15.68 17.29 -9.35
N THR A 674 15.39 18.49 -8.85
CA THR A 674 14.03 19.01 -8.61
C THR A 674 13.30 19.44 -9.90
N ARG A 675 13.98 19.40 -11.05
CA ARG A 675 13.45 19.77 -12.38
C ARG A 675 13.12 18.51 -13.18
N VAL A 676 11.87 18.44 -13.66
CA VAL A 676 11.39 17.33 -14.52
C VAL A 676 11.95 17.52 -15.94
N PRO A 677 12.58 16.50 -16.56
CA PRO A 677 13.00 16.55 -17.95
C PRO A 677 11.82 16.86 -18.88
N ARG A 678 12.06 17.58 -19.98
CA ARG A 678 11.00 17.97 -20.93
C ARG A 678 11.38 17.56 -22.35
N LEU A 679 10.36 17.15 -23.11
CA LEU A 679 10.46 16.96 -24.56
C LEU A 679 10.11 18.30 -25.24
N ARG A 680 11.11 18.99 -25.79
CA ARG A 680 10.93 20.33 -26.38
C ARG A 680 10.12 20.34 -27.66
N GLY A 681 10.27 19.27 -28.44
CA GLY A 681 9.62 19.12 -29.73
C GLY A 681 10.00 17.80 -30.37
N LEU A 682 9.48 17.60 -31.57
CA LEU A 682 9.85 16.50 -32.43
C LEU A 682 10.57 17.01 -33.67
N MET A 683 11.43 16.19 -34.24
CA MET A 683 12.07 16.45 -35.52
C MET A 683 12.00 15.22 -36.44
N ALA A 684 12.22 15.45 -37.72
CA ALA A 684 12.40 14.42 -38.73
C ALA A 684 13.42 14.92 -39.76
N LYS A 685 14.39 14.08 -40.12
CA LYS A 685 15.36 14.38 -41.17
C LYS A 685 14.90 13.72 -42.46
N ILE A 686 14.76 14.50 -43.53
CA ILE A 686 14.16 14.03 -44.78
C ILE A 686 15.02 14.48 -45.96
N GLN A 687 15.37 13.56 -46.86
CA GLN A 687 16.05 13.90 -48.11
C GLN A 687 15.25 14.94 -48.93
N ALA A 688 15.91 16.01 -49.39
CA ALA A 688 15.24 17.17 -50.01
C ALA A 688 14.43 16.84 -51.28
N GLY A 689 14.72 15.72 -51.95
CA GLY A 689 13.97 15.22 -53.11
C GLY A 689 12.77 14.32 -52.75
N ASN A 690 12.51 14.04 -51.48
CA ASN A 690 11.43 13.16 -51.03
C ASN A 690 10.13 13.95 -50.77
N ASP A 691 9.50 14.44 -51.83
CA ASP A 691 8.27 15.24 -51.78
C ASP A 691 7.13 14.54 -51.00
N LYS A 692 7.10 13.21 -51.02
CA LYS A 692 6.07 12.41 -50.33
C LYS A 692 6.24 12.46 -48.81
N SER A 693 7.46 12.25 -48.30
CA SER A 693 7.73 12.37 -46.86
C SER A 693 7.57 13.82 -46.39
N ILE A 694 8.02 14.79 -47.18
CA ILE A 694 7.81 16.23 -46.86
C ILE A 694 6.31 16.53 -46.74
N ALA A 695 5.48 16.09 -47.69
CA ALA A 695 4.03 16.30 -47.63
C ALA A 695 3.39 15.59 -46.42
N LEU A 696 3.86 14.39 -46.07
CA LEU A 696 3.42 13.64 -44.89
C LEU A 696 3.69 14.41 -43.60
N PHE A 697 4.93 14.83 -43.36
CA PHE A 697 5.31 15.53 -42.13
C PHE A 697 4.68 16.93 -42.04
N LYS A 698 4.53 17.64 -43.17
CA LYS A 698 3.72 18.87 -43.23
C LYS A 698 2.27 18.62 -42.80
N ARG A 699 1.65 17.54 -43.28
CA ARG A 699 0.30 17.14 -42.87
C ARG A 699 0.23 16.79 -41.38
N ALA A 700 1.28 16.18 -40.82
CA ALA A 700 1.39 15.87 -39.40
C ALA A 700 1.62 17.12 -38.52
N GLY A 701 1.90 18.29 -39.12
CA GLY A 701 2.04 19.57 -38.43
C GLY A 701 3.48 20.09 -38.30
N PHE A 702 4.45 19.38 -38.89
CA PHE A 702 5.85 19.77 -38.90
C PHE A 702 6.11 20.91 -39.89
N THR A 703 7.06 21.77 -39.55
CA THR A 703 7.54 22.88 -40.37
C THR A 703 9.02 22.72 -40.66
N GLN A 704 9.48 23.16 -41.82
CA GLN A 704 10.90 23.12 -42.16
C GLN A 704 11.69 24.10 -41.28
N LYS A 705 12.79 23.62 -40.68
CA LYS A 705 13.78 24.43 -39.96
C LYS A 705 15.04 24.57 -40.82
N GLY A 706 15.45 25.80 -41.11
CA GLY A 706 16.65 26.07 -41.90
C GLY A 706 16.59 25.64 -43.38
N GLY A 707 17.76 25.59 -44.02
CA GLY A 707 17.94 25.14 -45.40
C GLY A 707 18.30 23.65 -45.48
N VAL A 708 18.50 23.14 -46.71
CA VAL A 708 19.01 21.78 -46.93
C VAL A 708 20.47 21.72 -46.48
N ASN A 709 20.83 20.72 -45.67
CA ASN A 709 22.17 20.53 -45.15
C ASN A 709 23.15 20.04 -46.24
N TYR A 710 24.44 19.92 -45.90
CA TYR A 710 25.48 19.48 -46.83
C TYR A 710 25.26 18.04 -47.37
N PHE A 711 24.50 17.22 -46.66
CA PHE A 711 24.15 15.84 -47.03
C PHE A 711 22.87 15.76 -47.89
N GLY A 712 22.26 16.89 -48.26
CA GLY A 712 21.03 16.90 -49.06
C GLY A 712 19.75 16.66 -48.24
N GLU A 713 19.85 16.67 -46.91
CA GLU A 713 18.72 16.46 -45.99
C GLU A 713 18.15 17.79 -45.49
N MET A 714 16.85 17.77 -45.26
CA MET A 714 16.06 18.85 -44.70
C MET A 714 15.57 18.42 -43.32
N GLU A 715 15.72 19.31 -42.34
CA GLU A 715 15.16 19.12 -40.99
C GLU A 715 13.73 19.68 -40.94
N MET A 716 12.79 18.84 -40.53
CA MET A 716 11.42 19.22 -40.25
C MET A 716 11.19 19.14 -38.74
N VAL A 717 10.64 20.19 -38.14
CA VAL A 717 10.43 20.27 -36.69
C VAL A 717 8.98 20.53 -36.32
N LEU A 718 8.59 20.00 -35.17
CA LEU A 718 7.32 20.22 -34.50
C LEU A 718 7.62 20.74 -33.10
N ASP A 719 7.88 22.05 -33.02
CA ASP A 719 8.13 22.74 -31.76
C ASP A 719 6.86 22.74 -30.89
N ARG A 720 7.04 22.79 -29.57
CA ARG A 720 5.92 22.81 -28.60
C ARG A 720 4.95 21.64 -28.82
N PHE A 721 5.51 20.47 -29.12
CA PHE A 721 4.78 19.25 -29.48
C PHE A 721 3.60 18.96 -28.55
N GLU A 722 3.82 18.92 -27.23
CA GLU A 722 2.75 18.63 -26.26
C GLU A 722 1.63 19.67 -26.29
N GLU A 723 1.97 20.95 -26.39
CA GLU A 723 1.00 22.05 -26.45
C GLU A 723 0.15 21.93 -27.72
N ARG A 724 0.79 21.73 -28.88
CA ARG A 724 0.12 21.65 -30.19
C ARG A 724 -0.75 20.40 -30.34
N MET A 725 -0.33 19.28 -29.77
CA MET A 725 -1.18 18.09 -29.70
C MET A 725 -2.40 18.34 -28.82
N ARG A 726 -2.25 18.96 -27.65
CA ARG A 726 -3.34 19.18 -26.68
C ARG A 726 -4.28 20.33 -27.03
N SER A 727 -3.84 21.33 -27.79
CA SER A 727 -4.62 22.55 -28.10
C SER A 727 -5.69 22.36 -29.18
N GLY A 728 -5.72 21.21 -29.87
CA GLY A 728 -6.61 20.96 -30.99
C GLY A 728 -6.18 21.63 -32.30
N GLU A 729 -4.98 22.22 -32.35
CA GLU A 729 -4.40 22.81 -33.57
C GLU A 729 -4.22 21.76 -34.68
N LEU A 730 -3.86 20.53 -34.30
CA LEU A 730 -3.70 19.40 -35.20
C LEU A 730 -5.05 18.72 -35.43
N THR A 731 -5.81 19.22 -36.41
CA THR A 731 -7.18 18.78 -36.73
C THR A 731 -7.35 17.27 -36.95
N TRP A 732 -6.31 16.58 -37.43
CA TRP A 732 -6.33 15.12 -37.63
C TRP A 732 -6.33 14.32 -36.33
N ARG A 733 -5.90 14.91 -35.20
CA ARG A 733 -5.76 14.20 -33.91
C ARG A 733 -7.11 13.80 -33.33
N ALA A 734 -8.14 14.64 -33.47
CA ALA A 734 -9.47 14.36 -32.93
C ALA A 734 -10.07 13.06 -33.51
N GLU A 735 -9.95 12.86 -34.83
CA GLU A 735 -10.41 11.63 -35.49
C GLU A 735 -9.58 10.40 -35.08
N LEU A 736 -8.27 10.60 -34.88
CA LEU A 736 -7.39 9.53 -34.41
C LEU A 736 -7.72 9.12 -32.98
N GLU A 737 -7.95 10.07 -32.07
CA GLU A 737 -8.20 9.80 -30.65
C GLU A 737 -9.42 8.90 -30.42
N GLU A 738 -10.47 9.05 -31.22
CA GLU A 738 -11.67 8.19 -31.15
C GLU A 738 -11.39 6.74 -31.57
N THR A 739 -10.45 6.55 -32.50
CA THR A 739 -10.18 5.27 -33.16
C THR A 739 -8.91 4.57 -32.69
N TYR A 740 -8.02 5.29 -31.99
CA TYR A 740 -6.77 4.80 -31.43
C TYR A 740 -7.03 3.81 -30.29
N ARG A 741 -6.37 2.64 -30.34
CA ARG A 741 -6.43 1.62 -29.30
C ARG A 741 -5.03 1.10 -28.98
N GLU A 742 -4.67 1.10 -27.70
CA GLU A 742 -3.53 0.34 -27.20
C GLU A 742 -4.00 -1.06 -26.80
N LEU A 743 -3.32 -2.07 -27.30
CA LEU A 743 -3.65 -3.49 -27.14
C LEU A 743 -2.46 -4.19 -26.51
N VAL A 744 -2.72 -5.22 -25.72
CA VAL A 744 -1.66 -6.07 -25.17
C VAL A 744 -1.10 -6.93 -26.30
N TYR A 745 0.22 -6.87 -26.50
CA TYR A 745 0.93 -7.73 -27.44
C TYR A 745 1.49 -8.95 -26.69
N ALA A 746 0.97 -10.14 -27.03
CA ALA A 746 1.39 -11.41 -26.45
C ALA A 746 2.41 -12.10 -27.39
N ALA A 747 3.68 -11.98 -27.03
CA ALA A 747 4.85 -12.42 -27.82
C ALA A 747 4.96 -13.94 -28.04
#